data_AF-A0AB74ILM4-F1
#
_entry.id   AF-A0AB74ILM4-F1
#
_cell.length_a   1.000
_cell.length_b   1.000
_cell.length_c   1.000
_cell.angle_alpha   90.00
_cell.angle_beta   90.00
_cell.angle_gamma   90.00
#
_symmetry.space_group_name_H-M   'P 1'
#
loop_
_entity.id
_entity.type
_entity.pdbx_description
1 polymer ?
#
loop_
_entity_poly.entity_id
_entity_poly.type
_entity_poly.pdbx_seq_one_letter_code
_entity_poly.pdbx_strand_id
1 'polypeptide(L)'
;MSGFKSLALLLAAQLANAQGGYPNPPVDGLPFPGTNYPGSEVPYAVAGAKFNQTSPPYYPSPWGTGAGEWAGAYEKARAFVSQLTLAEKVNLTTGVGWESELCVGNTGSIPRLGFKALCLQDSPLGVRFGDFVSAFSAGVTVAATWDRKLAYERGHDMGSEHRDKGVDVMLGPVVGPLGRSPEGGRNWEGFSPDPVLSGVLNAETVKGIQDAGVIACTKHYILNEQEHFRQGGPNISDAVSANVDDITLHELYVWPFADAVRAGTGSVMCSYNQANNSYVCQNSHLLNKVLKAELGFQGFVVSDWAGQHSGVSSALAGLDMTMPGDVSFDSKTSFWGANLTIAVLNGTVPQYRIDDMAVRIVAAWYLVDREDTQLEGGPNFSSWTSRTEGYRHYIAQEGFEKINSHVDVQGNHRDNIREVAAKGTVLLKNKGGLPLKGTEQLVGVFGEDAADNQYGPNGCSDRGCDNGTANFPYLVAPHTAIENEVRSHGKSVESILDSYAYSQIDVLAQRTDEVNGACIVFANADAGEGYIIVDGNQGDRNNLTLWQGGEAVIEHVSSLCKNTIVVLHTVGPVLINDWYEHENITAILWAGVPGQESGNAIVDVLYGKVNPSGKLPFTMGKTRESYGTDLLYEYNNGGAPPQTQFEEGVFIDYRAFDRSGETPVYEFGYGLSYTNFSYSDISVSVNTAAPAYKPNSGFTDAAPIYGTVSNNSADYVFPDDVRRIEYYIYPFLNSTSLRASSGDPYYGSNYSFPAGSSSSAPQPLLPASGASGGNPGLYDVLYTVTATVTNTGAVEGEEVPQLYISLGGPNDPAVVLRQFDKFSIAPGASKTFTAEITRRDVSNWSPELDDWYVSEYPKTVYVGSSSRKLPLKAALPANGATSPGTGNGGSGNGTYTVPPVSVSSSAPGTATLPSSSASKSSSSSKSSSHSTSHSTSKSSSHSSSYSTTKTHGPTSWTTYTMPTGYHSTS
;
A
#
# COMPACT_ATOMS: atom_id res chain seq x y z
N MET A 1 -22.07 -38.06 10.02
CA MET A 1 -20.73 -37.86 10.61
C MET A 1 -20.69 -36.54 11.40
N SER A 2 -21.61 -36.34 12.35
CA SER A 2 -21.83 -35.08 13.07
C SER A 2 -21.34 -35.10 14.53
N GLY A 3 -20.69 -36.19 14.97
CA GLY A 3 -20.25 -36.37 16.37
C GLY A 3 -18.75 -36.13 16.62
N PHE A 4 -17.94 -35.90 15.59
CA PHE A 4 -16.48 -35.76 15.73
C PHE A 4 -15.94 -34.32 15.59
N LYS A 5 -16.74 -33.37 15.09
CA LYS A 5 -16.31 -31.96 14.94
C LYS A 5 -16.46 -31.14 16.22
N SER A 6 -17.40 -31.46 17.11
CA SER A 6 -17.58 -30.74 18.38
C SER A 6 -16.55 -31.10 19.46
N LEU A 7 -15.82 -32.22 19.30
CA LEU A 7 -14.78 -32.61 20.27
C LEU A 7 -13.43 -31.95 19.98
N ALA A 8 -13.15 -31.59 18.72
CA ALA A 8 -11.92 -30.87 18.36
C ALA A 8 -11.96 -29.38 18.78
N LEU A 9 -13.14 -28.73 18.70
CA LEU A 9 -13.28 -27.34 19.16
C LEU A 9 -13.29 -27.21 20.69
N LEU A 10 -13.82 -28.20 21.44
CA LEU A 10 -13.75 -28.18 22.90
C LEU A 10 -12.37 -28.55 23.45
N LEU A 11 -11.57 -29.36 22.74
CA LEU A 11 -10.19 -29.63 23.16
C LEU A 11 -9.22 -28.50 22.83
N ALA A 12 -9.47 -27.71 21.78
CA ALA A 12 -8.70 -26.47 21.52
C ALA A 12 -8.95 -25.40 22.62
N ALA A 13 -10.19 -25.30 23.12
CA ALA A 13 -10.54 -24.37 24.20
C ALA A 13 -10.07 -24.83 25.60
N GLN A 14 -9.82 -26.13 25.81
CA GLN A 14 -9.36 -26.67 27.09
C GLN A 14 -7.84 -26.87 27.19
N LEU A 15 -7.10 -26.86 26.07
CA LEU A 15 -5.63 -26.77 26.10
C LEU A 15 -5.12 -25.33 26.21
N ALA A 16 -5.94 -24.34 25.86
CA ALA A 16 -5.66 -22.92 26.15
C ALA A 16 -5.87 -22.53 27.64
N ASN A 17 -6.52 -23.39 28.44
CA ASN A 17 -6.90 -23.08 29.83
C ASN A 17 -6.21 -23.96 30.89
N ALA A 18 -5.15 -24.69 30.54
CA ALA A 18 -4.42 -25.57 31.44
C ALA A 18 -2.91 -25.30 31.50
N GLN A 19 -2.50 -24.03 31.45
CA GLN A 19 -1.21 -23.56 32.00
C GLN A 19 -1.40 -22.22 32.74
N GLY A 20 -2.47 -22.11 33.54
CA GLY A 20 -2.65 -21.02 34.50
C GLY A 20 -1.99 -21.39 35.83
N GLY A 21 -0.77 -20.90 36.06
CA GLY A 21 -0.03 -21.24 37.27
C GLY A 21 1.23 -20.43 37.51
N TYR A 22 1.33 -19.20 37.01
CA TYR A 22 2.27 -18.21 37.55
C TYR A 22 1.46 -17.14 38.28
N PRO A 23 1.80 -16.82 39.54
CA PRO A 23 1.04 -15.87 40.32
C PRO A 23 1.11 -14.49 39.66
N ASN A 24 -0.04 -13.87 39.39
CA ASN A 24 -0.13 -12.46 39.07
C ASN A 24 0.62 -11.65 40.14
N PRO A 25 1.70 -10.93 39.78
CA PRO A 25 2.10 -9.77 40.55
C PRO A 25 1.20 -8.59 40.13
N PRO A 26 1.12 -7.56 40.99
CA PRO A 26 0.37 -6.34 40.69
C PRO A 26 1.27 -5.29 39.98
N VAL A 27 0.66 -4.41 39.16
CA VAL A 27 1.08 -3.02 38.79
C VAL A 27 2.40 -2.79 38.00
N ASP A 28 2.49 -1.68 37.24
CA ASP A 28 3.72 -1.02 36.71
C ASP A 28 4.83 -1.91 36.11
N GLY A 29 4.99 -1.98 34.78
CA GLY A 29 6.19 -2.67 34.21
C GLY A 29 6.19 -3.14 32.76
N LEU A 30 5.66 -2.39 31.79
CA LEU A 30 6.12 -2.57 30.40
C LEU A 30 7.43 -1.77 30.23
N PRO A 31 8.47 -2.32 29.58
CA PRO A 31 9.70 -1.58 29.31
C PRO A 31 9.53 -0.45 28.27
N PHE A 32 8.39 -0.38 27.58
CA PHE A 32 8.13 0.53 26.46
C PHE A 32 6.90 1.42 26.70
N PRO A 33 6.86 2.65 26.14
CA PRO A 33 5.86 3.67 26.47
C PRO A 33 4.48 3.45 25.82
N GLY A 34 4.32 2.43 24.95
CA GLY A 34 3.06 2.01 24.36
C GLY A 34 2.55 2.85 23.18
N THR A 35 3.18 3.98 22.82
CA THR A 35 2.86 4.76 21.60
C THR A 35 4.01 5.69 21.15
N ASN A 36 4.56 6.48 22.08
CA ASN A 36 5.58 7.50 21.82
C ASN A 36 6.62 7.52 22.94
N TYR A 37 7.89 7.70 22.58
CA TYR A 37 8.93 7.93 23.56
C TYR A 37 8.93 9.40 24.02
N PRO A 38 9.18 9.68 25.33
CA PRO A 38 9.17 11.04 25.84
C PRO A 38 10.11 11.97 25.08
N GLY A 39 9.60 13.14 24.68
CA GLY A 39 10.36 14.15 23.93
C GLY A 39 10.21 14.06 22.41
N SER A 40 9.51 13.04 21.89
CA SER A 40 9.16 12.94 20.47
C SER A 40 7.97 13.83 20.08
N GLU A 41 7.18 14.28 21.05
CA GLU A 41 5.89 14.93 20.82
C GLU A 41 6.04 16.35 20.24
N VAL A 42 5.16 16.75 19.32
CA VAL A 42 5.10 18.12 18.77
C VAL A 42 3.87 18.85 19.29
N PRO A 43 3.95 20.14 19.68
CA PRO A 43 2.81 20.84 20.28
C PRO A 43 1.53 20.87 19.44
N TYR A 44 1.64 21.04 18.12
CA TYR A 44 0.45 21.07 17.25
C TYR A 44 -0.18 19.67 17.10
N ALA A 45 0.65 18.62 16.98
CA ALA A 45 0.21 17.24 16.87
C ALA A 45 -0.46 16.78 18.17
N VAL A 46 0.15 17.05 19.33
CA VAL A 46 -0.47 16.83 20.64
C VAL A 46 -1.83 17.54 20.74
N ALA A 47 -1.96 18.75 20.21
CA ALA A 47 -3.23 19.48 20.21
C ALA A 47 -4.28 18.84 19.30
N GLY A 48 -3.87 18.19 18.20
CA GLY A 48 -4.77 17.62 17.19
C GLY A 48 -4.90 16.09 17.17
N ALA A 49 -4.16 15.35 17.98
CA ALA A 49 -4.15 13.89 18.11
C ALA A 49 -4.62 13.47 19.52
N LYS A 50 -5.87 13.77 19.88
CA LYS A 50 -6.39 13.58 21.25
C LYS A 50 -6.83 12.14 21.52
N PHE A 51 -6.69 11.72 22.78
CA PHE A 51 -7.34 10.51 23.27
C PHE A 51 -8.87 10.61 23.14
N ASN A 52 -9.52 9.57 22.62
CA ASN A 52 -10.96 9.58 22.29
C ASN A 52 -11.37 10.72 21.32
N GLN A 53 -10.46 11.14 20.42
CA GLN A 53 -10.77 12.13 19.39
C GLN A 53 -11.89 11.63 18.48
N THR A 54 -12.73 12.55 18.02
CA THR A 54 -13.88 12.25 17.15
C THR A 54 -13.64 12.72 15.73
N SER A 55 -14.03 11.90 14.75
CA SER A 55 -13.96 12.24 13.32
C SER A 55 -15.15 13.12 12.91
N PRO A 56 -14.94 14.32 12.34
CA PRO A 56 -16.03 15.21 11.95
C PRO A 56 -16.78 14.68 10.72
N PRO A 57 -18.11 14.83 10.64
CA PRO A 57 -18.89 14.36 9.49
C PRO A 57 -18.63 15.22 8.24
N TYR A 58 -18.49 14.60 7.07
CA TYR A 58 -18.45 15.29 5.78
C TYR A 58 -19.35 14.57 4.76
N TYR A 59 -20.41 15.26 4.34
CA TYR A 59 -21.47 14.70 3.51
C TYR A 59 -22.01 15.75 2.53
N PRO A 60 -22.59 15.34 1.38
CA PRO A 60 -22.79 13.96 0.92
C PRO A 60 -21.49 13.30 0.46
N SER A 61 -21.54 12.00 0.13
CA SER A 61 -20.44 11.36 -0.60
C SER A 61 -20.32 11.96 -2.02
N PRO A 62 -19.15 12.51 -2.42
CA PRO A 62 -18.99 13.10 -3.74
C PRO A 62 -19.16 12.06 -4.85
N TRP A 63 -19.97 12.41 -5.86
CA TRP A 63 -20.14 11.59 -7.06
C TRP A 63 -19.01 11.80 -8.06
N GLY A 64 -18.66 10.74 -8.77
CA GLY A 64 -17.63 10.73 -9.80
C GLY A 64 -18.00 11.59 -11.00
N THR A 65 -17.09 12.49 -11.38
CA THR A 65 -17.32 13.46 -12.47
C THR A 65 -16.80 12.95 -13.81
N GLY A 66 -15.87 11.99 -13.81
CA GLY A 66 -15.17 11.56 -15.02
C GLY A 66 -14.16 12.60 -15.49
N ALA A 67 -13.54 13.33 -14.57
CA ALA A 67 -12.58 14.37 -14.92
C ALA A 67 -11.23 13.79 -15.39
N GLY A 68 -10.54 14.53 -16.26
CA GLY A 68 -9.21 14.15 -16.74
C GLY A 68 -9.23 12.87 -17.60
N GLU A 69 -8.28 11.97 -17.33
CA GLU A 69 -8.12 10.68 -18.04
C GLU A 69 -9.33 9.75 -17.90
N TRP A 70 -10.15 9.95 -16.87
CA TRP A 70 -11.32 9.13 -16.58
C TRP A 70 -12.52 9.39 -17.50
N ALA A 71 -12.48 10.45 -18.33
CA ALA A 71 -13.63 10.89 -19.12
C ALA A 71 -14.24 9.80 -20.00
N GLY A 72 -13.40 9.09 -20.77
CA GLY A 72 -13.85 8.02 -21.66
C GLY A 72 -14.42 6.82 -20.90
N ALA A 73 -13.76 6.41 -19.81
CA ALA A 73 -14.21 5.33 -18.95
C ALA A 73 -15.55 5.63 -18.28
N TYR A 74 -15.74 6.86 -17.80
CA TYR A 74 -16.99 7.32 -17.20
C TYR A 74 -18.13 7.41 -18.20
N GLU A 75 -17.88 7.83 -19.43
CA GLU A 75 -18.90 7.84 -20.48
C GLU A 75 -19.45 6.43 -20.71
N LYS A 76 -18.56 5.45 -20.92
CA LYS A 76 -18.93 4.03 -21.07
C LYS A 76 -19.63 3.49 -19.81
N ALA A 77 -19.10 3.78 -18.62
CA ALA A 77 -19.65 3.31 -17.36
C ALA A 77 -21.07 3.83 -17.12
N ARG A 78 -21.33 5.13 -17.34
CA ARG A 78 -22.67 5.72 -17.20
C ARG A 78 -23.67 5.11 -18.19
N ALA A 79 -23.26 4.85 -19.42
CA ALA A 79 -24.08 4.18 -20.43
C ALA A 79 -24.41 2.73 -20.05
N PHE A 80 -23.45 2.00 -19.49
CA PHE A 80 -23.66 0.65 -18.98
C PHE A 80 -24.57 0.64 -17.74
N VAL A 81 -24.25 1.43 -16.71
CA VAL A 81 -24.99 1.50 -15.44
C VAL A 81 -26.43 1.97 -15.63
N SER A 82 -26.70 2.82 -16.63
CA SER A 82 -28.06 3.25 -16.97
C SER A 82 -28.98 2.11 -17.41
N GLN A 83 -28.42 0.97 -17.83
CA GLN A 83 -29.16 -0.22 -18.24
C GLN A 83 -29.44 -1.18 -17.07
N LEU A 84 -28.83 -0.97 -15.90
CA LEU A 84 -28.88 -1.91 -14.77
C LEU A 84 -30.14 -1.74 -13.91
N THR A 85 -30.69 -2.87 -13.50
CA THR A 85 -31.65 -2.95 -12.39
C THR A 85 -30.96 -2.66 -11.05
N LEU A 86 -31.72 -2.40 -9.99
CA LEU A 86 -31.15 -2.20 -8.65
C LEU A 86 -30.37 -3.44 -8.17
N ALA A 87 -30.90 -4.65 -8.37
CA ALA A 87 -30.21 -5.87 -7.95
C ALA A 87 -28.88 -6.07 -8.67
N GLU A 88 -28.79 -5.72 -9.96
CA GLU A 88 -27.54 -5.79 -10.74
C GLU A 88 -26.51 -4.74 -10.28
N LYS A 89 -26.96 -3.53 -9.90
CA LYS A 89 -26.07 -2.54 -9.27
C LYS A 89 -25.54 -3.04 -7.93
N VAL A 90 -26.40 -3.63 -7.09
CA VAL A 90 -26.01 -4.20 -5.80
C VAL A 90 -25.01 -5.35 -5.97
N ASN A 91 -25.17 -6.20 -7.00
CA ASN A 91 -24.21 -7.27 -7.33
C ASN A 91 -22.78 -6.75 -7.57
N LEU A 92 -22.61 -5.57 -8.18
CA LEU A 92 -21.28 -4.98 -8.37
C LEU A 92 -20.64 -4.57 -7.04
N THR A 93 -21.46 -4.06 -6.12
CA THR A 93 -20.99 -3.46 -4.85
C THR A 93 -20.76 -4.48 -3.73
N THR A 94 -21.30 -5.68 -3.84
CA THR A 94 -21.31 -6.66 -2.74
C THR A 94 -20.55 -7.90 -3.15
N GLY A 95 -19.50 -8.23 -2.41
CA GLY A 95 -18.84 -9.51 -2.54
C GLY A 95 -19.77 -10.68 -2.21
N VAL A 96 -19.50 -11.85 -2.76
CA VAL A 96 -20.42 -13.00 -2.72
C VAL A 96 -20.22 -13.90 -1.50
N GLY A 97 -19.43 -13.45 -0.53
CA GLY A 97 -19.10 -14.17 0.70
C GLY A 97 -17.71 -14.81 0.64
N TRP A 98 -17.11 -15.00 1.82
CA TRP A 98 -15.82 -15.68 1.96
C TRP A 98 -15.88 -17.09 1.35
N GLU A 99 -14.85 -17.49 0.59
CA GLU A 99 -14.75 -18.83 -0.01
C GLU A 99 -15.93 -19.25 -0.94
N SER A 100 -16.79 -18.33 -1.35
CA SER A 100 -17.99 -18.62 -2.16
C SER A 100 -17.71 -18.79 -3.65
N GLU A 101 -16.56 -18.30 -4.14
CA GLU A 101 -16.13 -18.30 -5.54
C GLU A 101 -14.60 -18.45 -5.61
N LEU A 102 -13.96 -18.31 -6.77
CA LEU A 102 -12.56 -18.74 -6.95
C LEU A 102 -11.48 -17.81 -6.37
N CYS A 103 -11.67 -16.50 -6.39
CA CYS A 103 -10.70 -15.52 -5.89
C CYS A 103 -10.89 -15.21 -4.40
N VAL A 104 -9.94 -14.52 -3.74
CA VAL A 104 -10.09 -14.13 -2.32
C VAL A 104 -11.24 -13.14 -2.11
N GLY A 105 -11.58 -12.35 -3.12
CA GLY A 105 -12.81 -11.57 -3.19
C GLY A 105 -13.45 -11.68 -4.58
N ASN A 106 -14.77 -11.82 -4.65
CA ASN A 106 -15.49 -11.89 -5.91
C ASN A 106 -16.79 -11.10 -5.80
N THR A 107 -17.14 -10.29 -6.79
CA THR A 107 -18.46 -9.65 -6.86
C THR A 107 -19.51 -10.60 -7.44
N GLY A 108 -20.78 -10.19 -7.42
CA GLY A 108 -21.80 -10.83 -8.24
C GLY A 108 -21.60 -10.53 -9.74
N SER A 109 -22.17 -11.37 -10.60
CA SER A 109 -22.20 -11.15 -12.06
C SER A 109 -23.47 -10.42 -12.52
N ILE A 110 -23.47 -9.92 -13.77
CA ILE A 110 -24.64 -9.34 -14.44
C ILE A 110 -24.86 -10.10 -15.76
N PRO A 111 -25.42 -11.33 -15.70
CA PRO A 111 -25.48 -12.22 -16.85
C PRO A 111 -26.38 -11.68 -17.98
N ARG A 112 -27.39 -10.87 -17.66
CA ARG A 112 -28.28 -10.25 -18.67
C ARG A 112 -27.54 -9.38 -19.68
N LEU A 113 -26.45 -8.74 -19.25
CA LEU A 113 -25.60 -7.89 -20.09
C LEU A 113 -24.23 -8.52 -20.38
N GLY A 114 -24.04 -9.80 -20.04
CA GLY A 114 -22.78 -10.51 -20.28
C GLY A 114 -21.60 -10.04 -19.42
N PHE A 115 -21.82 -9.20 -18.40
CA PHE A 115 -20.75 -8.73 -17.51
C PHE A 115 -20.47 -9.79 -16.44
N LYS A 116 -19.21 -10.23 -16.36
CA LYS A 116 -18.76 -11.30 -15.48
C LYS A 116 -18.52 -10.76 -14.08
N ALA A 117 -18.51 -11.65 -13.08
CA ALA A 117 -18.09 -11.29 -11.73
C ALA A 117 -16.64 -10.77 -11.77
N LEU A 118 -16.34 -9.74 -10.98
CA LEU A 118 -14.99 -9.24 -10.82
C LEU A 118 -14.24 -10.13 -9.84
N CYS A 119 -13.03 -10.55 -10.21
CA CYS A 119 -12.08 -11.23 -9.34
C CYS A 119 -11.10 -10.24 -8.72
N LEU A 120 -11.06 -10.19 -7.39
CA LEU A 120 -10.12 -9.41 -6.61
C LEU A 120 -9.11 -10.35 -5.95
N GLN A 121 -7.81 -10.15 -6.19
CA GLN A 121 -6.79 -11.09 -5.76
C GLN A 121 -5.54 -10.41 -5.17
N ASP A 122 -5.09 -10.98 -4.06
CA ASP A 122 -3.80 -10.65 -3.44
C ASP A 122 -2.65 -11.12 -4.34
N SER A 123 -1.44 -10.61 -4.22
CA SER A 123 -0.91 -9.70 -3.20
C SER A 123 -0.11 -8.57 -3.87
N PRO A 124 0.41 -7.59 -3.11
CA PRO A 124 1.30 -6.53 -3.62
C PRO A 124 2.64 -7.02 -4.23
N LEU A 125 2.92 -8.33 -4.25
CA LEU A 125 4.18 -8.94 -4.68
C LEU A 125 4.03 -10.26 -5.47
N GLY A 126 2.85 -10.56 -6.00
CA GLY A 126 2.58 -11.74 -6.83
C GLY A 126 1.18 -12.31 -6.62
N VAL A 127 0.71 -13.24 -7.46
CA VAL A 127 -0.64 -13.82 -7.33
C VAL A 127 -0.68 -14.79 -6.13
N ARG A 128 -1.40 -14.43 -5.07
CA ARG A 128 -1.59 -15.26 -3.87
C ARG A 128 -2.43 -16.49 -4.22
N PHE A 129 -2.09 -17.63 -3.60
CA PHE A 129 -2.75 -18.93 -3.75
C PHE A 129 -2.80 -19.49 -5.19
N GLY A 130 -2.12 -18.85 -6.15
CA GLY A 130 -1.90 -19.41 -7.47
C GLY A 130 -0.77 -20.44 -7.49
N ASP A 131 -0.67 -21.15 -8.61
CA ASP A 131 0.46 -21.97 -9.01
C ASP A 131 1.05 -21.48 -10.33
N PHE A 132 2.31 -21.83 -10.64
CA PHE A 132 3.00 -21.33 -11.85
C PHE A 132 2.93 -19.81 -12.00
N VAL A 133 3.17 -19.12 -10.88
CA VAL A 133 3.21 -17.66 -10.70
C VAL A 133 4.56 -17.30 -10.11
N SER A 134 4.99 -16.06 -10.25
CA SER A 134 6.26 -15.59 -9.68
C SER A 134 6.07 -15.01 -8.28
N ALA A 135 7.13 -15.05 -7.47
CA ALA A 135 7.23 -14.34 -6.18
C ALA A 135 8.24 -13.19 -6.31
N PHE A 136 7.71 -11.97 -6.43
CA PHE A 136 8.49 -10.75 -6.63
C PHE A 136 9.11 -10.24 -5.33
N SER A 137 10.11 -9.36 -5.43
CA SER A 137 10.64 -8.65 -4.26
C SER A 137 9.56 -7.81 -3.59
N ALA A 138 9.62 -7.66 -2.26
CA ALA A 138 8.68 -6.84 -1.50
C ALA A 138 8.84 -5.34 -1.79
N GLY A 139 7.83 -4.54 -1.40
CA GLY A 139 7.83 -3.09 -1.60
C GLY A 139 9.06 -2.41 -0.99
N VAL A 140 9.51 -2.84 0.20
CA VAL A 140 10.69 -2.23 0.86
C VAL A 140 11.99 -2.48 0.08
N THR A 141 12.14 -3.62 -0.59
CA THR A 141 13.28 -3.88 -1.48
C THR A 141 13.19 -3.04 -2.74
N VAL A 142 11.99 -2.84 -3.30
CA VAL A 142 11.77 -1.91 -4.42
C VAL A 142 12.11 -0.48 -4.01
N ALA A 143 11.72 -0.06 -2.80
CA ALA A 143 12.07 1.24 -2.25
C ALA A 143 13.57 1.45 -2.17
N ALA A 144 14.30 0.42 -1.77
CA ALA A 144 15.76 0.47 -1.70
C ALA A 144 16.44 0.59 -3.07
N THR A 145 15.76 0.29 -4.18
CA THR A 145 16.31 0.53 -5.51
C THR A 145 16.41 2.02 -5.84
N TRP A 146 15.50 2.85 -5.29
CA TRP A 146 15.27 4.25 -5.67
C TRP A 146 15.10 4.43 -7.20
N ASP A 147 14.50 3.44 -7.86
CA ASP A 147 14.40 3.37 -9.31
C ASP A 147 12.93 3.33 -9.77
N ARG A 148 12.49 4.43 -10.39
CA ARG A 148 11.14 4.56 -10.97
C ARG A 148 10.86 3.51 -12.03
N LYS A 149 11.85 3.19 -12.86
CA LYS A 149 11.71 2.24 -13.97
C LYS A 149 11.46 0.84 -13.42
N LEU A 150 12.24 0.42 -12.43
CA LEU A 150 12.07 -0.90 -11.82
C LEU A 150 10.74 -1.03 -11.06
N ALA A 151 10.26 0.02 -10.41
CA ALA A 151 8.92 0.02 -9.81
C ALA A 151 7.81 -0.16 -10.86
N TYR A 152 7.90 0.55 -12.00
CA TYR A 152 6.99 0.37 -13.13
C TYR A 152 7.04 -1.03 -13.72
N GLU A 153 8.24 -1.53 -14.05
CA GLU A 153 8.43 -2.83 -14.69
C GLU A 153 7.95 -3.97 -13.79
N ARG A 154 8.25 -3.92 -12.50
CA ARG A 154 7.69 -4.85 -11.51
C ARG A 154 6.16 -4.76 -11.46
N GLY A 155 5.59 -3.55 -11.45
CA GLY A 155 4.14 -3.35 -11.49
C GLY A 155 3.50 -3.99 -12.73
N HIS A 156 4.11 -3.80 -13.89
CA HIS A 156 3.65 -4.35 -15.15
C HIS A 156 3.73 -5.88 -15.20
N ASP A 157 4.86 -6.46 -14.77
CA ASP A 157 5.02 -7.92 -14.72
C ASP A 157 3.99 -8.56 -13.78
N MET A 158 3.80 -8.01 -12.57
CA MET A 158 2.76 -8.47 -11.65
C MET A 158 1.35 -8.33 -12.25
N GLY A 159 1.03 -7.18 -12.87
CA GLY A 159 -0.26 -6.96 -13.51
C GLY A 159 -0.52 -7.96 -14.63
N SER A 160 0.51 -8.32 -15.40
CA SER A 160 0.40 -9.32 -16.47
C SER A 160 0.09 -10.73 -15.94
N GLU A 161 0.71 -11.13 -14.83
CA GLU A 161 0.41 -12.42 -14.18
C GLU A 161 -1.02 -12.47 -13.64
N HIS A 162 -1.47 -11.39 -12.99
CA HIS A 162 -2.84 -11.26 -12.52
C HIS A 162 -3.84 -11.32 -13.68
N ARG A 163 -3.60 -10.58 -14.76
CA ARG A 163 -4.43 -10.58 -15.98
C ARG A 163 -4.56 -12.01 -16.52
N ASP A 164 -3.44 -12.70 -16.70
CA ASP A 164 -3.39 -14.02 -17.34
C ASP A 164 -3.94 -15.13 -16.44
N LYS A 165 -4.06 -14.89 -15.13
CA LYS A 165 -4.85 -15.70 -14.18
C LYS A 165 -6.35 -15.40 -14.17
N GLY A 166 -6.79 -14.34 -14.84
CA GLY A 166 -8.18 -13.89 -14.90
C GLY A 166 -8.60 -13.01 -13.74
N VAL A 167 -7.63 -12.38 -13.05
CA VAL A 167 -7.88 -11.37 -12.01
C VAL A 167 -8.24 -10.04 -12.67
N ASP A 168 -9.20 -9.33 -12.07
CA ASP A 168 -9.63 -8.00 -12.52
C ASP A 168 -9.07 -6.88 -11.66
N VAL A 169 -8.87 -7.14 -10.36
CA VAL A 169 -8.29 -6.18 -9.40
C VAL A 169 -7.15 -6.83 -8.64
N MET A 170 -5.95 -6.27 -8.76
CA MET A 170 -4.80 -6.65 -7.95
C MET A 170 -4.83 -5.86 -6.64
N LEU A 171 -4.74 -6.54 -5.51
CA LEU A 171 -4.83 -5.95 -4.17
C LEU A 171 -3.49 -5.38 -3.70
N GLY A 172 -2.99 -4.39 -4.44
CA GLY A 172 -1.80 -3.60 -4.17
C GLY A 172 -1.64 -2.51 -5.22
N PRO A 173 -0.63 -1.64 -5.12
CA PRO A 173 0.46 -1.60 -4.13
C PRO A 173 0.08 -1.04 -2.73
N VAL A 174 1.04 -1.03 -1.80
CA VAL A 174 0.86 -0.60 -0.41
C VAL A 174 1.62 0.70 -0.10
N VAL A 175 0.93 1.65 0.53
CA VAL A 175 1.51 2.88 1.15
C VAL A 175 0.92 3.19 2.53
N GLY A 176 0.11 2.27 3.06
CA GLY A 176 -0.42 2.25 4.44
C GLY A 176 -0.37 0.80 4.96
N PRO A 177 0.50 0.43 5.90
CA PRO A 177 1.34 1.31 6.71
C PRO A 177 2.37 2.08 5.88
N LEU A 178 2.58 3.34 6.25
CA LEU A 178 3.70 4.12 5.74
C LEU A 178 5.00 3.73 6.44
N GLY A 179 4.92 3.34 7.72
CA GLY A 179 6.05 2.93 8.53
C GLY A 179 6.29 3.86 9.71
N ARG A 180 5.22 4.27 10.42
CA ARG A 180 5.32 5.12 11.62
C ARG A 180 6.31 4.59 12.64
N SER A 181 6.25 3.28 12.90
CA SER A 181 7.09 2.58 13.88
C SER A 181 7.82 1.44 13.18
N PRO A 182 9.14 1.27 13.39
CA PRO A 182 9.94 0.27 12.67
C PRO A 182 9.51 -1.17 12.97
N GLU A 183 8.77 -1.42 14.05
CA GLU A 183 8.23 -2.72 14.44
C GLU A 183 6.98 -3.15 13.68
N GLY A 184 6.29 -2.19 13.03
CA GLY A 184 5.01 -2.42 12.37
C GLY A 184 5.08 -3.62 11.43
N GLY A 185 4.20 -4.60 11.64
CA GLY A 185 4.33 -5.95 11.07
C GLY A 185 4.26 -6.01 9.55
N ARG A 186 3.73 -4.96 8.91
CA ARG A 186 3.45 -4.90 7.47
C ARG A 186 4.17 -3.76 6.74
N ASN A 187 5.10 -3.07 7.38
CA ASN A 187 5.87 -1.99 6.75
C ASN A 187 6.56 -2.45 5.46
N TRP A 188 7.02 -3.71 5.42
CA TRP A 188 7.73 -4.32 4.31
C TRP A 188 6.89 -4.51 3.04
N GLU A 189 5.56 -4.58 3.16
CA GLU A 189 4.66 -4.62 1.99
C GLU A 189 4.66 -3.29 1.25
N GLY A 190 4.75 -2.19 2.01
CA GLY A 190 4.89 -0.84 1.52
C GLY A 190 6.33 -0.50 1.14
N PHE A 191 6.62 0.79 0.94
CA PHE A 191 7.91 1.21 0.42
C PHE A 191 8.84 1.81 1.50
N SER A 192 8.46 2.96 2.05
CA SER A 192 9.31 3.76 2.94
C SER A 192 8.50 4.65 3.89
N PRO A 193 9.01 4.93 5.11
CA PRO A 193 8.45 5.98 5.97
C PRO A 193 8.53 7.39 5.38
N ASP A 194 9.22 7.58 4.25
CA ASP A 194 9.21 8.83 3.51
C ASP A 194 8.02 8.91 2.51
N PRO A 195 7.17 9.94 2.60
CA PRO A 195 5.98 10.07 1.77
C PRO A 195 6.29 10.33 0.29
N VAL A 196 7.44 10.94 -0.04
CA VAL A 196 7.82 11.22 -1.42
C VAL A 196 8.37 9.96 -2.09
N LEU A 197 9.27 9.24 -1.42
CA LEU A 197 9.77 7.96 -1.95
C LEU A 197 8.61 6.97 -2.13
N SER A 198 7.76 6.82 -1.12
CA SER A 198 6.57 5.97 -1.21
C SER A 198 5.60 6.45 -2.29
N GLY A 199 5.30 7.75 -2.38
CA GLY A 199 4.37 8.29 -3.37
C GLY A 199 4.83 8.08 -4.81
N VAL A 200 6.10 8.34 -5.10
CA VAL A 200 6.69 8.17 -6.43
C VAL A 200 6.68 6.70 -6.88
N LEU A 201 7.17 5.78 -6.03
CA LEU A 201 7.25 4.37 -6.40
C LEU A 201 5.89 3.69 -6.46
N ASN A 202 4.96 4.13 -5.61
CA ASN A 202 3.56 3.73 -5.66
C ASN A 202 2.90 4.18 -6.98
N ALA A 203 3.11 5.43 -7.41
CA ALA A 203 2.60 5.94 -8.67
C ALA A 203 3.11 5.14 -9.87
N GLU A 204 4.41 4.81 -9.92
CA GLU A 204 4.96 3.98 -10.99
C GLU A 204 4.44 2.54 -10.96
N THR A 205 4.29 1.95 -9.78
CA THR A 205 3.73 0.61 -9.63
C THR A 205 2.26 0.56 -10.07
N VAL A 206 1.46 1.57 -9.72
CA VAL A 206 0.06 1.72 -10.18
C VAL A 206 0.00 1.78 -11.70
N LYS A 207 0.82 2.62 -12.34
CA LYS A 207 0.87 2.71 -13.80
C LYS A 207 1.21 1.36 -14.44
N GLY A 208 2.24 0.68 -13.94
CA GLY A 208 2.64 -0.64 -14.45
C GLY A 208 1.50 -1.66 -14.41
N ILE A 209 0.84 -1.81 -13.24
CA ILE A 209 -0.28 -2.75 -13.07
C ILE A 209 -1.42 -2.43 -14.04
N GLN A 210 -1.78 -1.15 -14.16
CA GLN A 210 -2.91 -0.70 -14.97
C GLN A 210 -2.63 -0.77 -16.47
N ASP A 211 -1.41 -0.45 -16.90
CA ASP A 211 -0.96 -0.62 -18.29
C ASP A 211 -0.97 -2.09 -18.72
N ALA A 212 -0.76 -3.02 -17.78
CA ALA A 212 -0.87 -4.46 -18.03
C ALA A 212 -2.33 -4.95 -18.14
N GLY A 213 -3.32 -4.08 -17.91
CA GLY A 213 -4.74 -4.38 -18.06
C GLY A 213 -5.41 -4.96 -16.82
N VAL A 214 -4.99 -4.55 -15.61
CA VAL A 214 -5.59 -4.94 -14.31
C VAL A 214 -5.81 -3.70 -13.46
N ILE A 215 -6.90 -3.65 -12.70
CA ILE A 215 -7.16 -2.53 -11.77
C ILE A 215 -6.17 -2.62 -10.60
N ALA A 216 -5.41 -1.56 -10.36
CA ALA A 216 -4.60 -1.44 -9.15
C ALA A 216 -5.47 -1.01 -7.94
N CYS A 217 -5.15 -1.53 -6.76
CA CYS A 217 -5.84 -1.21 -5.52
C CYS A 217 -4.85 -0.70 -4.47
N THR A 218 -4.68 0.62 -4.39
CA THR A 218 -3.76 1.24 -3.42
C THR A 218 -4.29 1.08 -1.99
N LYS A 219 -3.47 0.53 -1.09
CA LYS A 219 -3.92 0.15 0.27
C LYS A 219 -2.88 0.41 1.37
N HIS A 220 -3.22 0.35 2.65
CA HIS A 220 -4.58 0.41 3.23
C HIS A 220 -4.83 1.86 3.63
N TYR A 221 -5.92 2.43 3.12
CA TYR A 221 -6.33 3.79 3.37
C TYR A 221 -7.16 3.83 4.67
N ILE A 222 -6.68 4.33 5.79
CA ILE A 222 -5.38 4.95 6.05
C ILE A 222 -5.05 4.80 7.54
N LEU A 223 -3.78 5.01 7.90
CA LEU A 223 -3.26 4.99 9.28
C LEU A 223 -3.29 3.60 9.95
N ASN A 224 -3.35 2.52 9.17
CA ASN A 224 -3.16 1.16 9.68
C ASN A 224 -1.67 0.88 9.92
N GLU A 225 -1.08 1.60 10.88
CA GLU A 225 0.36 1.61 11.14
C GLU A 225 0.85 0.49 12.09
N GLN A 226 -0.06 -0.35 12.60
CA GLN A 226 0.26 -1.48 13.47
C GLN A 226 -0.77 -2.61 13.32
N GLU A 227 -0.36 -3.84 13.64
CA GLU A 227 -1.24 -5.01 13.57
C GLU A 227 -2.00 -5.28 14.86
N HIS A 228 -1.37 -5.01 16.01
CA HIS A 228 -2.01 -5.16 17.31
C HIS A 228 -3.32 -4.36 17.34
N PHE A 229 -4.40 -5.07 17.69
CA PHE A 229 -5.75 -4.55 17.84
C PHE A 229 -6.41 -4.02 16.55
N ARG A 230 -5.86 -4.27 15.36
CA ARG A 230 -6.45 -3.83 14.08
C ARG A 230 -7.88 -4.35 13.85
N GLN A 231 -8.23 -5.52 14.38
CA GLN A 231 -9.57 -6.14 14.29
C GLN A 231 -10.22 -6.33 15.68
N GLY A 232 -9.79 -5.54 16.67
CA GLY A 232 -10.16 -5.72 18.07
C GLY A 232 -9.22 -6.69 18.80
N GLY A 233 -9.63 -7.18 19.97
CA GLY A 233 -8.82 -8.06 20.82
C GLY A 233 -9.66 -9.09 21.57
N PRO A 234 -9.05 -10.00 22.36
CA PRO A 234 -9.75 -11.13 23.00
C PRO A 234 -11.00 -10.75 23.82
N ASN A 235 -11.07 -9.51 24.33
CA ASN A 235 -12.16 -8.99 25.14
C ASN A 235 -12.83 -7.72 24.56
N ILE A 236 -12.53 -7.35 23.31
CA ILE A 236 -12.96 -6.07 22.71
C ILE A 236 -13.31 -6.29 21.25
N SER A 237 -14.55 -5.93 20.88
CA SER A 237 -15.04 -6.09 19.50
C SER A 237 -14.51 -5.04 18.54
N ASP A 238 -14.05 -3.89 19.05
CA ASP A 238 -13.69 -2.76 18.22
C ASP A 238 -12.17 -2.57 18.01
N ALA A 239 -11.81 -2.21 16.77
CA ALA A 239 -10.44 -1.96 16.36
C ALA A 239 -9.81 -0.72 17.00
N VAL A 240 -8.49 -0.69 17.09
CA VAL A 240 -7.69 0.47 17.53
C VAL A 240 -8.02 1.74 16.72
N SER A 241 -8.04 2.88 17.40
CA SER A 241 -8.19 4.20 16.78
C SER A 241 -6.84 4.91 16.67
N ALA A 242 -6.40 5.12 15.44
CA ALA A 242 -5.32 6.04 15.09
C ALA A 242 -5.85 7.48 15.15
N ASN A 243 -5.38 8.25 16.13
CA ASN A 243 -5.77 9.63 16.32
C ASN A 243 -4.67 10.55 15.79
N VAL A 244 -4.98 11.38 14.81
CA VAL A 244 -4.00 12.19 14.08
C VAL A 244 -4.54 13.60 13.82
N ASP A 245 -3.65 14.58 13.83
CA ASP A 245 -3.96 15.95 13.43
C ASP A 245 -3.97 16.12 11.90
N ASP A 246 -4.60 17.20 11.43
CA ASP A 246 -4.83 17.43 10.02
C ASP A 246 -3.57 17.81 9.22
N ILE A 247 -2.56 18.43 9.85
CA ILE A 247 -1.27 18.75 9.19
C ILE A 247 -0.52 17.46 8.92
N THR A 248 -0.37 16.62 9.94
CA THR A 248 0.33 15.34 9.83
C THR A 248 -0.38 14.40 8.86
N LEU A 249 -1.71 14.40 8.83
CA LEU A 249 -2.48 13.63 7.85
C LEU A 249 -2.09 14.01 6.41
N HIS A 250 -2.08 15.30 6.07
CA HIS A 250 -1.83 15.78 4.70
C HIS A 250 -0.36 15.75 4.28
N GLU A 251 0.56 16.14 5.17
CA GLU A 251 1.99 16.26 4.86
C GLU A 251 2.74 14.93 4.88
N LEU A 252 2.13 13.87 5.44
CA LEU A 252 2.76 12.56 5.59
C LEU A 252 1.91 11.42 5.02
N TYR A 253 0.79 11.08 5.66
CA TYR A 253 0.10 9.82 5.36
C TYR A 253 -0.77 9.87 4.09
N VAL A 254 -1.36 11.02 3.76
CA VAL A 254 -2.22 11.21 2.56
C VAL A 254 -1.39 11.47 1.31
N TRP A 255 -0.20 12.06 1.44
CA TRP A 255 0.69 12.40 0.33
C TRP A 255 0.88 11.25 -0.68
N PRO A 256 1.25 10.01 -0.29
CA PRO A 256 1.44 8.93 -1.25
C PRO A 256 0.12 8.45 -1.90
N PHE A 257 -1.03 8.64 -1.25
CA PHE A 257 -2.34 8.40 -1.87
C PHE A 257 -2.71 9.49 -2.87
N ALA A 258 -2.33 10.75 -2.64
CA ALA A 258 -2.48 11.81 -3.64
C ALA A 258 -1.71 11.48 -4.92
N ASP A 259 -0.49 10.93 -4.79
CA ASP A 259 0.31 10.45 -5.93
C ASP A 259 -0.35 9.24 -6.62
N ALA A 260 -0.97 8.32 -5.85
CA ALA A 260 -1.74 7.20 -6.39
C ALA A 260 -2.95 7.64 -7.23
N VAL A 261 -3.74 8.58 -6.69
CA VAL A 261 -4.91 9.15 -7.37
C VAL A 261 -4.47 9.89 -8.63
N ARG A 262 -3.33 10.60 -8.56
CA ARG A 262 -2.74 11.28 -9.72
C ARG A 262 -2.21 10.34 -10.79
N ALA A 263 -1.75 9.16 -10.40
CA ALA A 263 -1.34 8.09 -11.30
C ALA A 263 -2.51 7.29 -11.87
N GLY A 264 -3.75 7.63 -11.50
CA GLY A 264 -4.95 7.01 -12.03
C GLY A 264 -5.36 5.72 -11.33
N THR A 265 -4.94 5.46 -10.08
CA THR A 265 -5.29 4.23 -9.34
C THR A 265 -6.79 3.95 -9.40
N GLY A 266 -7.17 2.73 -9.78
CA GLY A 266 -8.55 2.39 -10.10
C GLY A 266 -9.40 2.06 -8.89
N SER A 267 -8.78 1.57 -7.81
CA SER A 267 -9.42 1.37 -6.52
C SER A 267 -8.53 1.75 -5.33
N VAL A 268 -9.18 2.02 -4.20
CA VAL A 268 -8.52 2.25 -2.91
C VAL A 268 -9.17 1.35 -1.87
N MET A 269 -8.36 0.68 -1.07
CA MET A 269 -8.87 -0.18 0.01
C MET A 269 -8.90 0.58 1.32
N CYS A 270 -10.07 0.72 1.95
CA CYS A 270 -10.16 1.29 3.28
C CYS A 270 -9.70 0.28 4.35
N SER A 271 -9.02 0.76 5.39
CA SER A 271 -8.34 -0.06 6.39
C SER A 271 -9.25 -0.55 7.53
N TYR A 272 -8.76 -1.53 8.28
CA TYR A 272 -9.42 -2.10 9.46
C TYR A 272 -9.54 -1.13 10.64
N ASN A 273 -8.49 -0.36 10.91
CA ASN A 273 -8.44 0.52 12.08
C ASN A 273 -9.54 1.58 12.04
N GLN A 274 -9.80 2.17 13.20
CA GLN A 274 -10.50 3.44 13.28
C GLN A 274 -9.51 4.58 13.09
N ALA A 275 -10.01 5.71 12.60
CA ALA A 275 -9.30 6.97 12.64
C ALA A 275 -10.18 7.99 13.36
N ASN A 276 -9.68 8.59 14.43
CA ASN A 276 -10.45 9.50 15.27
C ASN A 276 -11.80 8.87 15.68
N ASN A 277 -11.78 7.62 16.17
CA ASN A 277 -12.93 6.82 16.63
C ASN A 277 -14.07 6.65 15.60
N SER A 278 -13.70 6.60 14.31
CA SER A 278 -14.58 6.19 13.22
C SER A 278 -13.81 5.24 12.31
N TYR A 279 -14.32 4.00 12.17
CA TYR A 279 -13.80 2.99 11.25
C TYR A 279 -13.58 3.57 9.86
N VAL A 280 -12.41 3.35 9.27
CA VAL A 280 -12.05 4.06 8.03
C VAL A 280 -13.00 3.71 6.89
N CYS A 281 -13.49 2.47 6.79
CA CYS A 281 -14.51 2.06 5.82
C CYS A 281 -15.91 2.69 6.00
N GLN A 282 -16.09 3.54 7.01
CA GLN A 282 -17.27 4.40 7.18
C GLN A 282 -16.89 5.78 7.72
N ASN A 283 -15.64 6.21 7.51
CA ASN A 283 -15.16 7.50 7.97
C ASN A 283 -15.39 8.55 6.89
N SER A 284 -16.47 9.31 7.03
CA SER A 284 -16.87 10.29 6.03
C SER A 284 -15.84 11.42 5.86
N HIS A 285 -15.05 11.74 6.89
CA HIS A 285 -13.99 12.73 6.73
C HIS A 285 -12.92 12.21 5.77
N LEU A 286 -12.42 11.01 6.00
CA LEU A 286 -11.35 10.45 5.18
C LEU A 286 -11.83 10.07 3.78
N LEU A 287 -12.94 9.35 3.67
CA LEU A 287 -13.42 8.87 2.36
C LEU A 287 -14.09 9.96 1.54
N ASN A 288 -14.99 10.76 2.13
CA ASN A 288 -15.73 11.77 1.37
C ASN A 288 -14.94 13.07 1.22
N LYS A 289 -14.37 13.62 2.31
CA LYS A 289 -13.64 14.90 2.25
C LYS A 289 -12.28 14.72 1.59
N VAL A 290 -11.39 13.96 2.22
CA VAL A 290 -9.98 13.88 1.80
C VAL A 290 -9.85 13.11 0.48
N LEU A 291 -10.28 11.85 0.42
CA LEU A 291 -10.09 11.03 -0.78
C LEU A 291 -10.93 11.50 -1.97
N LYS A 292 -12.25 11.64 -1.81
CA LYS A 292 -13.16 11.89 -2.94
C LYS A 292 -13.31 13.37 -3.32
N ALA A 293 -13.43 14.28 -2.35
CA ALA A 293 -13.65 15.70 -2.65
C ALA A 293 -12.33 16.45 -2.89
N GLU A 294 -11.34 16.30 -2.03
CA GLU A 294 -10.06 17.00 -2.12
C GLU A 294 -9.16 16.37 -3.19
N LEU A 295 -8.77 15.11 -3.02
CA LEU A 295 -7.92 14.43 -4.01
C LEU A 295 -8.64 14.17 -5.34
N GLY A 296 -9.97 14.26 -5.36
CA GLY A 296 -10.77 14.07 -6.57
C GLY A 296 -10.78 12.64 -7.06
N PHE A 297 -10.67 11.65 -6.18
CA PHE A 297 -10.62 10.24 -6.55
C PHE A 297 -11.85 9.81 -7.35
N GLN A 298 -11.61 9.29 -8.57
CA GLN A 298 -12.66 8.85 -9.51
C GLN A 298 -12.91 7.35 -9.48
N GLY A 299 -12.02 6.55 -8.91
CA GLY A 299 -12.20 5.10 -8.75
C GLY A 299 -13.20 4.73 -7.65
N PHE A 300 -13.18 3.47 -7.24
CA PHE A 300 -14.04 2.93 -6.20
C PHE A 300 -13.28 2.58 -4.91
N VAL A 301 -13.93 2.78 -3.76
CA VAL A 301 -13.40 2.35 -2.45
C VAL A 301 -13.91 0.95 -2.12
N VAL A 302 -12.99 0.02 -1.87
CA VAL A 302 -13.29 -1.34 -1.42
C VAL A 302 -12.93 -1.49 0.06
N SER A 303 -13.68 -2.29 0.82
CA SER A 303 -13.27 -2.62 2.19
C SER A 303 -12.10 -3.61 2.20
N ASP A 304 -11.23 -3.52 3.20
CA ASP A 304 -10.46 -4.69 3.62
C ASP A 304 -11.42 -5.84 4.02
N TRP A 305 -10.92 -7.07 4.09
CA TRP A 305 -11.75 -8.27 4.30
C TRP A 305 -12.44 -8.27 5.66
N ALA A 306 -13.77 -8.07 5.65
CA ALA A 306 -14.58 -7.83 6.85
C ALA A 306 -14.26 -6.51 7.60
N GLY A 307 -13.64 -5.54 6.93
CA GLY A 307 -13.44 -4.18 7.44
C GLY A 307 -14.70 -3.28 7.35
N GLN A 308 -15.81 -3.78 6.81
CA GLN A 308 -17.09 -3.07 6.81
C GLN A 308 -17.84 -3.32 8.11
N HIS A 309 -18.33 -2.26 8.77
CA HIS A 309 -19.02 -2.36 10.08
C HIS A 309 -20.46 -1.84 10.08
N SER A 310 -21.00 -1.42 8.93
CA SER A 310 -22.38 -0.96 8.80
C SER A 310 -22.87 -0.99 7.36
N GLY A 311 -24.20 -1.05 7.14
CA GLY A 311 -24.80 -0.99 5.81
C GLY A 311 -24.97 0.43 5.29
N VAL A 312 -25.95 1.17 5.83
CA VAL A 312 -26.29 2.53 5.38
C VAL A 312 -25.15 3.51 5.66
N SER A 313 -24.55 3.48 6.86
CA SER A 313 -23.55 4.48 7.23
C SER A 313 -22.29 4.38 6.36
N SER A 314 -21.77 3.18 6.07
CA SER A 314 -20.65 3.00 5.14
C SER A 314 -20.98 3.47 3.72
N ALA A 315 -22.19 3.18 3.22
CA ALA A 315 -22.65 3.63 1.91
C ALA A 315 -22.67 5.16 1.81
N LEU A 316 -23.23 5.85 2.79
CA LEU A 316 -23.31 7.32 2.81
C LEU A 316 -21.94 7.96 3.10
N ALA A 317 -21.08 7.28 3.86
CA ALA A 317 -19.74 7.75 4.22
C ALA A 317 -18.69 7.52 3.13
N GLY A 318 -19.01 6.82 2.05
CA GLY A 318 -18.20 6.79 0.83
C GLY A 318 -17.63 5.45 0.41
N LEU A 319 -17.98 4.34 1.08
CA LEU A 319 -17.61 2.99 0.61
C LEU A 319 -18.35 2.66 -0.69
N ASP A 320 -17.71 1.99 -1.64
CA ASP A 320 -18.31 1.60 -2.94
C ASP A 320 -18.43 0.08 -3.15
N MET A 321 -17.55 -0.70 -2.50
CA MET A 321 -17.55 -2.17 -2.58
C MET A 321 -17.26 -2.78 -1.20
N THR A 322 -18.03 -3.79 -0.80
CA THR A 322 -17.76 -4.58 0.41
C THR A 322 -17.14 -5.93 0.07
N MET A 323 -16.07 -6.28 0.76
CA MET A 323 -15.34 -7.55 0.61
C MET A 323 -15.08 -8.23 1.97
N PRO A 324 -15.14 -9.58 2.03
CA PRO A 324 -15.57 -10.48 0.96
C PRO A 324 -17.10 -10.46 0.76
N GLY A 325 -17.82 -9.64 1.53
CA GLY A 325 -19.22 -9.25 1.33
C GLY A 325 -20.18 -9.73 2.41
N ASP A 326 -19.77 -10.69 3.23
CA ASP A 326 -20.46 -11.07 4.46
C ASP A 326 -20.09 -10.14 5.63
N VAL A 327 -20.90 -10.16 6.71
CA VAL A 327 -20.67 -9.34 7.93
C VAL A 327 -19.42 -9.80 8.66
N SER A 328 -19.24 -11.11 8.71
CA SER A 328 -18.03 -11.81 9.13
C SER A 328 -17.92 -13.03 8.24
N PHE A 329 -16.73 -13.62 8.11
CA PHE A 329 -16.56 -14.78 7.23
C PHE A 329 -17.58 -15.87 7.54
N ASP A 330 -18.24 -16.33 6.48
CA ASP A 330 -19.25 -17.39 6.47
C ASP A 330 -20.56 -17.07 7.23
N SER A 331 -20.81 -15.80 7.57
CA SER A 331 -21.98 -15.42 8.39
C SER A 331 -23.33 -15.63 7.69
N LYS A 332 -23.33 -15.80 6.35
CA LYS A 332 -24.52 -15.85 5.48
C LYS A 332 -25.34 -14.56 5.47
N THR A 333 -24.82 -13.50 6.08
CA THR A 333 -25.47 -12.19 6.21
C THR A 333 -24.55 -11.12 5.66
N SER A 334 -25.11 -10.04 5.14
CA SER A 334 -24.32 -8.91 4.63
C SER A 334 -24.89 -7.60 5.16
N PHE A 335 -23.99 -6.64 5.42
CA PHE A 335 -24.39 -5.25 5.63
C PHE A 335 -24.99 -4.65 4.37
N TRP A 336 -24.58 -5.12 3.19
CA TRP A 336 -25.15 -4.80 1.89
C TRP A 336 -25.89 -6.02 1.31
N GLY A 337 -25.67 -6.38 0.04
CA GLY A 337 -26.50 -7.37 -0.65
C GLY A 337 -27.98 -7.00 -0.55
N ALA A 338 -28.82 -7.93 -0.09
CA ALA A 338 -30.23 -7.69 0.16
C ALA A 338 -30.51 -6.43 1.03
N ASN A 339 -29.65 -6.12 2.00
CA ASN A 339 -29.81 -4.93 2.86
C ASN A 339 -29.58 -3.61 2.10
N LEU A 340 -28.70 -3.58 1.11
CA LEU A 340 -28.49 -2.39 0.28
C LEU A 340 -29.67 -2.20 -0.70
N THR A 341 -30.19 -3.28 -1.27
CA THR A 341 -31.45 -3.26 -2.04
C THR A 341 -32.58 -2.66 -1.19
N ILE A 342 -32.73 -3.14 0.05
CA ILE A 342 -33.74 -2.66 1.00
C ILE A 342 -33.54 -1.18 1.35
N ALA A 343 -32.30 -0.75 1.59
CA ALA A 343 -31.97 0.63 1.95
C ALA A 343 -32.28 1.62 0.83
N VAL A 344 -32.17 1.21 -0.44
CA VAL A 344 -32.60 2.03 -1.57
C VAL A 344 -34.13 2.05 -1.69
N LEU A 345 -34.79 0.89 -1.57
CA LEU A 345 -36.25 0.79 -1.69
C LEU A 345 -37.01 1.53 -0.58
N ASN A 346 -36.46 1.57 0.64
CA ASN A 346 -37.07 2.31 1.75
C ASN A 346 -36.65 3.79 1.80
N GLY A 347 -35.80 4.25 0.86
CA GLY A 347 -35.37 5.64 0.71
C GLY A 347 -34.27 6.11 1.67
N THR A 348 -33.66 5.20 2.44
CA THR A 348 -32.58 5.57 3.38
C THR A 348 -31.26 5.85 2.63
N VAL A 349 -30.94 5.05 1.61
CA VAL A 349 -29.84 5.29 0.68
C VAL A 349 -30.41 5.86 -0.62
N PRO A 350 -30.04 7.08 -1.03
CA PRO A 350 -30.51 7.66 -2.28
C PRO A 350 -30.06 6.86 -3.50
N GLN A 351 -30.88 6.83 -4.56
CA GLN A 351 -30.52 6.15 -5.81
C GLN A 351 -29.19 6.66 -6.39
N TYR A 352 -28.93 7.97 -6.36
CA TYR A 352 -27.67 8.52 -6.90
C TYR A 352 -26.43 7.88 -6.25
N ARG A 353 -26.54 7.46 -4.99
CA ARG A 353 -25.40 6.90 -4.26
C ARG A 353 -25.06 5.50 -4.75
N ILE A 354 -26.03 4.60 -4.88
CA ILE A 354 -25.81 3.26 -5.45
C ILE A 354 -25.42 3.34 -6.93
N ASP A 355 -25.97 4.30 -7.66
CA ASP A 355 -25.62 4.56 -9.06
C ASP A 355 -24.16 4.99 -9.19
N ASP A 356 -23.68 5.86 -8.28
CA ASP A 356 -22.28 6.30 -8.24
C ASP A 356 -21.31 5.17 -7.87
N MET A 357 -21.65 4.31 -6.90
CA MET A 357 -20.84 3.12 -6.58
C MET A 357 -20.63 2.25 -7.84
N ALA A 358 -21.73 1.93 -8.54
CA ALA A 358 -21.68 1.12 -9.75
C ALA A 358 -20.90 1.80 -10.88
N VAL A 359 -21.06 3.13 -11.06
CA VAL A 359 -20.30 3.89 -12.08
C VAL A 359 -18.81 3.87 -11.77
N ARG A 360 -18.39 4.07 -10.52
CA ARG A 360 -16.97 4.05 -10.12
C ARG A 360 -16.32 2.69 -10.39
N ILE A 361 -17.01 1.60 -10.04
CA ILE A 361 -16.53 0.23 -10.27
C ILE A 361 -16.37 -0.06 -11.77
N VAL A 362 -17.42 0.23 -12.55
CA VAL A 362 -17.41 -0.05 -13.98
C VAL A 362 -16.47 0.90 -14.74
N ALA A 363 -16.29 2.14 -14.27
CA ALA A 363 -15.32 3.07 -14.85
C ALA A 363 -13.89 2.56 -14.65
N ALA A 364 -13.53 2.05 -13.47
CA ALA A 364 -12.21 1.46 -13.25
C ALA A 364 -11.97 0.26 -14.19
N TRP A 365 -12.99 -0.58 -14.39
CA TRP A 365 -12.96 -1.70 -15.33
C TRP A 365 -12.73 -1.27 -16.78
N TYR A 366 -13.39 -0.20 -17.24
CA TYR A 366 -13.13 0.36 -18.58
C TYR A 366 -11.80 1.09 -18.69
N LEU A 367 -11.30 1.71 -17.61
CA LEU A 367 -10.06 2.49 -17.63
C LEU A 367 -8.86 1.63 -18.01
N VAL A 368 -8.82 0.40 -17.49
CA VAL A 368 -7.73 -0.58 -17.74
C VAL A 368 -8.09 -1.62 -18.80
N ASP A 369 -9.07 -1.31 -19.65
CA ASP A 369 -9.47 -2.14 -20.79
C ASP A 369 -9.84 -3.60 -20.45
N ARG A 370 -10.50 -3.82 -19.30
CA ARG A 370 -10.98 -5.17 -18.94
C ARG A 370 -12.10 -5.66 -19.84
N GLU A 371 -12.79 -4.78 -20.57
CA GLU A 371 -13.79 -5.15 -21.57
C GLU A 371 -13.22 -6.14 -22.60
N ASP A 372 -12.02 -5.84 -23.10
CA ASP A 372 -11.37 -6.64 -24.13
C ASP A 372 -10.34 -7.64 -23.56
N THR A 373 -9.88 -7.46 -22.32
CA THR A 373 -8.82 -8.27 -21.71
C THR A 373 -9.30 -9.24 -20.62
N GLN A 374 -10.56 -9.20 -20.18
CA GLN A 374 -11.10 -10.16 -19.21
C GLN A 374 -11.24 -11.56 -19.80
N LEU A 375 -10.74 -12.57 -19.09
CA LEU A 375 -10.80 -13.95 -19.54
C LEU A 375 -12.25 -14.43 -19.67
N GLU A 376 -12.58 -15.05 -20.81
CA GLU A 376 -13.94 -15.51 -21.10
C GLU A 376 -14.43 -16.56 -20.08
N GLY A 377 -13.54 -17.42 -19.59
CA GLY A 377 -13.86 -18.42 -18.55
C GLY A 377 -13.88 -17.87 -17.11
N GLY A 378 -13.57 -16.59 -16.91
CA GLY A 378 -13.26 -16.05 -15.58
C GLY A 378 -11.89 -16.52 -15.06
N PRO A 379 -11.65 -16.45 -13.73
CA PRO A 379 -10.42 -16.91 -13.11
C PRO A 379 -10.13 -18.37 -13.47
N ASN A 380 -8.88 -18.67 -13.83
CA ASN A 380 -8.46 -20.00 -14.26
C ASN A 380 -7.75 -20.80 -13.15
N PHE A 381 -7.86 -20.33 -11.91
CA PHE A 381 -7.32 -20.94 -10.70
C PHE A 381 -8.30 -20.74 -9.52
N SER A 382 -8.10 -21.48 -8.43
CA SER A 382 -8.86 -21.38 -7.19
C SER A 382 -7.95 -21.07 -6.01
N SER A 383 -8.26 -20.03 -5.23
CA SER A 383 -7.55 -19.68 -4.00
C SER A 383 -7.57 -20.80 -2.94
N TRP A 384 -8.60 -21.65 -2.96
CA TRP A 384 -8.91 -22.56 -1.84
C TRP A 384 -8.34 -23.96 -1.99
N THR A 385 -7.86 -24.32 -3.18
CA THR A 385 -7.29 -25.64 -3.43
C THR A 385 -6.46 -25.64 -4.71
N SER A 386 -5.37 -26.41 -4.71
CA SER A 386 -4.52 -26.64 -5.88
C SER A 386 -4.99 -27.81 -6.76
N ARG A 387 -6.13 -28.45 -6.44
CA ARG A 387 -6.65 -29.56 -7.25
C ARG A 387 -7.23 -29.06 -8.57
N THR A 388 -6.98 -29.78 -9.66
CA THR A 388 -7.53 -29.48 -10.98
C THR A 388 -9.07 -29.37 -10.95
N GLU A 389 -9.72 -30.32 -10.29
CA GLU A 389 -11.18 -30.37 -10.11
C GLU A 389 -11.55 -30.16 -8.64
N GLY A 390 -12.65 -29.46 -8.42
CA GLY A 390 -13.18 -29.14 -7.10
C GLY A 390 -14.52 -28.42 -7.20
N TYR A 391 -15.04 -27.96 -6.07
CA TYR A 391 -16.31 -27.23 -6.04
C TYR A 391 -16.10 -25.77 -6.42
N ARG A 392 -16.88 -25.28 -7.39
CA ARG A 392 -16.93 -23.86 -7.79
C ARG A 392 -17.26 -22.95 -6.63
N HIS A 393 -18.26 -23.36 -5.84
CA HIS A 393 -18.63 -22.72 -4.59
C HIS A 393 -17.99 -23.50 -3.45
N TYR A 394 -16.75 -23.16 -3.11
CA TYR A 394 -15.90 -23.98 -2.26
C TYR A 394 -16.51 -24.20 -0.87
N ILE A 395 -16.92 -23.13 -0.18
CA ILE A 395 -17.52 -23.25 1.16
C ILE A 395 -18.83 -24.05 1.16
N ALA A 396 -19.65 -23.90 0.12
CA ALA A 396 -20.92 -24.61 -0.03
C ALA A 396 -20.75 -26.08 -0.45
N GLN A 397 -19.57 -26.45 -0.95
CA GLN A 397 -19.29 -27.75 -1.58
C GLN A 397 -20.28 -28.04 -2.73
N GLU A 398 -20.55 -27.03 -3.57
CA GLU A 398 -21.46 -27.14 -4.72
C GLU A 398 -20.77 -26.79 -6.04
N GLY A 399 -21.28 -27.35 -7.15
CA GLY A 399 -20.75 -27.10 -8.50
C GLY A 399 -19.39 -27.74 -8.74
N PHE A 400 -19.28 -29.07 -8.65
CA PHE A 400 -18.01 -29.77 -8.90
C PHE A 400 -17.63 -29.70 -10.38
N GLU A 401 -16.50 -29.05 -10.68
CA GLU A 401 -16.00 -28.80 -12.03
C GLU A 401 -14.48 -28.63 -12.05
N LYS A 402 -13.93 -28.32 -13.23
CA LYS A 402 -12.53 -27.91 -13.34
C LYS A 402 -12.38 -26.46 -12.84
N ILE A 403 -11.65 -26.27 -11.75
CA ILE A 403 -11.44 -24.95 -11.12
C ILE A 403 -9.99 -24.47 -11.18
N ASN A 404 -9.04 -25.35 -11.53
CA ASN A 404 -7.66 -24.99 -11.80
C ASN A 404 -7.23 -25.48 -13.19
N SER A 405 -6.70 -24.55 -13.99
CA SER A 405 -6.12 -24.85 -15.30
C SER A 405 -4.59 -24.89 -15.31
N HIS A 406 -3.93 -24.60 -14.18
CA HIS A 406 -2.48 -24.69 -14.01
C HIS A 406 -1.72 -23.87 -15.08
N VAL A 407 -2.23 -22.68 -15.39
CA VAL A 407 -1.67 -21.80 -16.43
C VAL A 407 -0.35 -21.21 -15.92
N ASP A 408 0.73 -21.40 -16.67
CA ASP A 408 2.02 -20.75 -16.39
C ASP A 408 1.99 -19.31 -16.91
N VAL A 409 2.16 -18.37 -15.98
CA VAL A 409 2.12 -16.93 -16.26
C VAL A 409 3.48 -16.25 -16.00
N GLN A 410 4.51 -17.01 -15.61
CA GLN A 410 5.78 -16.46 -15.13
C GLN A 410 6.60 -15.73 -16.22
N GLY A 411 6.37 -16.04 -17.50
CA GLY A 411 7.12 -15.46 -18.61
C GLY A 411 8.63 -15.50 -18.39
N ASN A 412 9.28 -14.33 -18.50
CA ASN A 412 10.67 -14.11 -18.12
C ASN A 412 10.80 -13.18 -16.88
N HIS A 413 9.76 -13.04 -16.07
CA HIS A 413 9.71 -12.09 -14.95
C HIS A 413 10.80 -12.33 -13.90
N ARG A 414 11.34 -13.55 -13.81
CA ARG A 414 12.51 -13.85 -12.96
C ARG A 414 13.71 -12.93 -13.23
N ASP A 415 13.89 -12.46 -14.46
CA ASP A 415 15.02 -11.60 -14.82
C ASP A 415 14.87 -10.22 -14.13
N ASN A 416 13.65 -9.67 -14.16
CA ASN A 416 13.29 -8.45 -13.43
C ASN A 416 13.40 -8.65 -11.91
N ILE A 417 12.89 -9.77 -11.38
CA ILE A 417 12.96 -10.06 -9.93
C ILE A 417 14.40 -10.09 -9.44
N ARG A 418 15.30 -10.75 -10.19
CA ARG A 418 16.74 -10.78 -9.90
C ARG A 418 17.36 -9.37 -9.97
N GLU A 419 17.01 -8.60 -10.99
CA GLU A 419 17.52 -7.23 -11.17
C GLU A 419 17.08 -6.31 -10.02
N VAL A 420 15.80 -6.33 -9.64
CA VAL A 420 15.24 -5.57 -8.51
C VAL A 420 15.95 -5.95 -7.22
N ALA A 421 16.08 -7.24 -6.91
CA ALA A 421 16.74 -7.71 -5.71
C ALA A 421 18.23 -7.29 -5.67
N ALA A 422 18.96 -7.40 -6.78
CA ALA A 422 20.37 -7.03 -6.83
C ALA A 422 20.55 -5.50 -6.71
N LYS A 423 19.73 -4.71 -7.40
CA LYS A 423 19.76 -3.24 -7.35
C LYS A 423 19.15 -2.65 -6.07
N GLY A 424 18.32 -3.41 -5.36
CA GLY A 424 17.77 -3.09 -4.05
C GLY A 424 18.66 -3.52 -2.89
N THR A 425 19.69 -4.32 -3.13
CA THR A 425 20.69 -4.68 -2.12
C THR A 425 21.54 -3.44 -1.78
N VAL A 426 21.56 -3.07 -0.50
CA VAL A 426 22.25 -1.89 0.02
C VAL A 426 23.56 -2.30 0.67
N LEU A 427 24.68 -1.84 0.11
CA LEU A 427 26.00 -2.02 0.72
C LEU A 427 26.20 -1.01 1.85
N LEU A 428 26.16 -1.47 3.10
CA LEU A 428 26.22 -0.60 4.27
C LEU A 428 27.66 -0.32 4.72
N LYS A 429 28.50 -1.36 4.69
CA LYS A 429 29.92 -1.29 5.07
C LYS A 429 30.74 -2.01 4.01
N ASN A 430 31.90 -1.46 3.66
CA ASN A 430 32.91 -2.17 2.89
C ASN A 430 34.33 -1.66 3.23
N LYS A 431 35.14 -2.49 3.87
CA LYS A 431 36.55 -2.29 4.20
C LYS A 431 37.47 -3.10 3.27
N GLY A 432 37.02 -3.36 2.03
CA GLY A 432 37.75 -4.13 1.02
C GLY A 432 37.42 -5.63 1.01
N GLY A 433 36.38 -6.06 1.72
CA GLY A 433 35.88 -7.44 1.68
C GLY A 433 35.11 -7.76 0.40
N LEU A 434 34.57 -6.74 -0.28
CA LEU A 434 33.81 -6.86 -1.52
C LEU A 434 34.31 -5.92 -2.63
N PRO A 435 34.14 -6.29 -3.91
CA PRO A 435 33.59 -7.57 -4.39
C PRO A 435 34.57 -8.74 -4.18
N LEU A 436 34.02 -9.94 -4.04
CA LEU A 436 34.77 -11.20 -4.07
C LEU A 436 35.39 -11.42 -5.45
N LYS A 437 36.55 -12.06 -5.49
CA LYS A 437 37.38 -12.17 -6.71
C LYS A 437 37.25 -13.51 -7.42
N GLY A 438 36.60 -14.51 -6.79
CA GLY A 438 36.63 -15.91 -7.25
C GLY A 438 37.98 -16.58 -6.99
N THR A 439 38.83 -15.97 -6.17
CA THR A 439 40.17 -16.50 -5.86
C THR A 439 40.30 -17.03 -4.44
N GLU A 440 39.28 -16.80 -3.61
CA GLU A 440 39.14 -17.25 -2.23
C GLU A 440 39.28 -18.77 -2.18
N GLN A 441 40.23 -19.29 -1.39
CA GLN A 441 40.52 -20.73 -1.39
C GLN A 441 39.39 -21.55 -0.77
N LEU A 442 38.77 -20.99 0.27
CA LEU A 442 37.59 -21.51 0.95
C LEU A 442 36.60 -20.35 1.15
N VAL A 443 35.33 -20.59 0.83
CA VAL A 443 34.23 -19.73 1.25
C VAL A 443 33.41 -20.49 2.29
N GLY A 444 33.31 -19.93 3.49
CA GLY A 444 32.45 -20.44 4.55
C GLY A 444 31.12 -19.71 4.53
N VAL A 445 29.99 -20.44 4.46
CA VAL A 445 28.64 -19.86 4.52
C VAL A 445 28.00 -20.22 5.86
N PHE A 446 27.48 -19.25 6.59
CA PHE A 446 26.99 -19.42 7.95
C PHE A 446 25.58 -18.85 8.14
N GLY A 447 24.78 -19.51 8.98
CA GLY A 447 23.45 -19.07 9.37
C GLY A 447 22.33 -19.77 8.62
N GLU A 448 21.22 -20.01 9.31
CA GLU A 448 20.02 -20.66 8.77
C GLU A 448 19.38 -19.86 7.62
N ASP A 449 19.48 -18.53 7.63
CA ASP A 449 18.98 -17.66 6.56
C ASP A 449 19.65 -17.88 5.18
N ALA A 450 20.78 -18.57 5.14
CA ALA A 450 21.40 -18.98 3.88
C ALA A 450 20.77 -20.25 3.27
N ALA A 451 19.95 -20.98 4.03
CA ALA A 451 19.49 -22.32 3.71
C ALA A 451 18.16 -22.34 2.94
N ASP A 452 17.84 -23.50 2.36
CA ASP A 452 16.48 -23.80 1.94
C ASP A 452 15.61 -24.13 3.15
N ASN A 453 14.33 -23.70 3.12
CA ASN A 453 13.36 -24.14 4.12
C ASN A 453 13.14 -25.68 4.01
N GLN A 454 13.31 -26.39 5.12
CA GLN A 454 13.21 -27.86 5.18
C GLN A 454 11.82 -28.40 4.81
N TYR A 455 10.77 -27.57 4.89
CA TYR A 455 9.41 -27.91 4.47
C TYR A 455 9.12 -27.56 3.00
N GLY A 456 10.14 -27.10 2.27
CA GLY A 456 10.02 -26.47 0.96
C GLY A 456 9.63 -25.00 1.06
N PRO A 457 9.79 -24.21 -0.02
CA PRO A 457 9.58 -22.76 0.01
C PRO A 457 8.12 -22.34 0.27
N ASN A 458 7.18 -23.29 0.11
CA ASN A 458 5.76 -23.08 0.38
C ASN A 458 5.25 -23.91 1.57
N GLY A 459 6.15 -24.52 2.36
CA GLY A 459 5.81 -25.49 3.40
C GLY A 459 5.01 -24.94 4.59
N CYS A 460 5.07 -23.63 4.81
CA CYS A 460 4.25 -22.93 5.80
C CYS A 460 3.06 -22.23 5.12
N SER A 461 1.85 -22.43 5.66
CA SER A 461 0.64 -21.73 5.21
C SER A 461 0.82 -20.23 5.38
N ASP A 462 0.47 -19.46 4.34
CA ASP A 462 0.64 -18.01 4.29
C ASP A 462 2.01 -17.52 4.73
N ARG A 463 3.01 -18.40 4.63
CA ARG A 463 4.39 -18.10 4.95
C ARG A 463 4.58 -17.66 6.40
N GLY A 464 3.71 -18.13 7.30
CA GLY A 464 3.77 -17.91 8.75
C GLY A 464 4.93 -18.60 9.46
N CYS A 465 6.09 -18.59 8.83
CA CYS A 465 7.42 -18.96 9.32
C CYS A 465 8.42 -18.23 8.39
N ASP A 466 9.25 -17.31 8.86
CA ASP A 466 10.40 -16.62 8.22
C ASP A 466 10.51 -16.53 6.66
N ASN A 467 9.42 -16.56 5.87
CA ASN A 467 9.48 -16.86 4.43
C ASN A 467 8.34 -16.21 3.59
N GLY A 468 8.06 -14.91 3.75
CA GLY A 468 7.34 -13.98 2.83
C GLY A 468 6.25 -14.47 1.84
N THR A 469 5.10 -13.79 1.78
CA THR A 469 3.85 -14.20 1.07
C THR A 469 3.95 -14.38 -0.47
N ALA A 470 2.91 -15.00 -1.06
CA ALA A 470 2.83 -15.62 -2.41
C ALA A 470 3.47 -17.02 -2.49
N ASN A 471 2.97 -17.86 -3.41
CA ASN A 471 3.52 -19.19 -3.62
C ASN A 471 4.73 -19.11 -4.54
N PHE A 472 5.89 -19.51 -4.04
CA PHE A 472 7.12 -19.57 -4.81
C PHE A 472 7.03 -20.68 -5.88
N PRO A 473 7.37 -20.41 -7.15
CA PRO A 473 7.57 -21.46 -8.15
C PRO A 473 8.84 -22.27 -7.84
N TYR A 474 9.81 -21.58 -7.25
CA TYR A 474 11.04 -22.05 -6.61
C TYR A 474 11.57 -20.91 -5.74
N LEU A 475 12.54 -21.19 -4.87
CA LEU A 475 13.32 -20.17 -4.17
C LEU A 475 14.79 -20.55 -4.29
N VAL A 476 15.61 -19.67 -4.85
CA VAL A 476 17.05 -19.89 -4.88
C VAL A 476 17.65 -19.44 -3.56
N ALA A 477 17.97 -20.37 -2.67
CA ALA A 477 18.65 -20.06 -1.41
C ALA A 477 20.05 -19.47 -1.65
N PRO A 478 20.53 -18.53 -0.80
CA PRO A 478 21.87 -17.96 -0.91
C PRO A 478 22.99 -19.00 -0.92
N HIS A 479 22.92 -20.01 -0.05
CA HIS A 479 23.91 -21.09 0.00
C HIS A 479 24.05 -21.79 -1.35
N THR A 480 22.93 -22.15 -1.99
CA THR A 480 22.90 -22.84 -3.28
C THR A 480 23.56 -22.01 -4.39
N ALA A 481 23.26 -20.71 -4.46
CA ALA A 481 23.86 -19.83 -5.46
C ALA A 481 25.35 -19.59 -5.22
N ILE A 482 25.76 -19.36 -3.96
CA ILE A 482 27.17 -19.19 -3.59
C ILE A 482 27.97 -20.46 -3.88
N GLU A 483 27.42 -21.63 -3.52
CA GLU A 483 28.07 -22.91 -3.80
C GLU A 483 28.34 -23.09 -5.30
N ASN A 484 27.34 -22.79 -6.15
CA ASN A 484 27.49 -22.85 -7.60
C ASN A 484 28.56 -21.89 -8.12
N GLU A 485 28.57 -20.63 -7.65
CA GLU A 485 29.55 -19.64 -8.05
C GLU A 485 30.97 -20.06 -7.65
N VAL A 486 31.18 -20.43 -6.38
CA VAL A 486 32.50 -20.82 -5.86
C VAL A 486 33.05 -22.05 -6.58
N ARG A 487 32.22 -23.06 -6.83
CA ARG A 487 32.61 -24.26 -7.58
C ARG A 487 32.94 -23.95 -9.03
N SER A 488 32.29 -22.98 -9.66
CA SER A 488 32.59 -22.55 -11.03
C SER A 488 34.02 -21.97 -11.16
N HIS A 489 34.55 -21.39 -10.08
CA HIS A 489 35.94 -20.90 -9.99
C HIS A 489 36.94 -21.99 -9.55
N GLY A 490 36.50 -23.23 -9.35
CA GLY A 490 37.34 -24.35 -8.91
C GLY A 490 37.82 -24.21 -7.46
N LYS A 491 37.05 -23.53 -6.61
CA LYS A 491 37.36 -23.25 -5.20
C LYS A 491 36.52 -24.10 -4.25
N SER A 492 36.91 -24.12 -2.99
CA SER A 492 36.21 -24.88 -1.95
C SER A 492 35.12 -24.02 -1.30
N VAL A 493 34.00 -24.64 -0.96
CA VAL A 493 32.90 -24.03 -0.21
C VAL A 493 32.39 -25.03 0.81
N GLU A 494 32.14 -24.57 2.02
CA GLU A 494 31.52 -25.34 3.09
C GLU A 494 30.53 -24.45 3.83
N SER A 495 29.51 -25.04 4.45
CA SER A 495 28.43 -24.28 5.10
C SER A 495 28.01 -24.87 6.43
N ILE A 496 27.70 -24.01 7.40
CA ILE A 496 27.00 -24.36 8.63
C ILE A 496 25.68 -23.59 8.66
N LEU A 497 24.60 -24.31 8.36
CA LEU A 497 23.25 -23.76 8.17
C LEU A 497 22.34 -23.92 9.41
N ASP A 498 22.91 -24.37 10.52
CA ASP A 498 22.27 -24.38 11.84
C ASP A 498 22.89 -23.25 12.66
N SER A 499 22.11 -22.21 12.94
CA SER A 499 22.58 -21.02 13.67
C SER A 499 23.00 -21.31 15.11
N TYR A 500 22.69 -22.49 15.67
CA TYR A 500 23.06 -22.90 17.02
C TYR A 500 24.23 -23.89 17.06
N ALA A 501 24.78 -24.28 15.90
CA ALA A 501 25.91 -25.21 15.79
C ALA A 501 27.28 -24.53 16.03
N TYR A 502 27.41 -23.81 17.16
CA TYR A 502 28.54 -22.91 17.45
C TYR A 502 29.92 -23.59 17.31
N SER A 503 30.07 -24.83 17.78
CA SER A 503 31.37 -25.51 17.68
C SER A 503 31.80 -25.77 16.22
N GLN A 504 30.85 -25.99 15.33
CA GLN A 504 31.09 -26.22 13.91
C GLN A 504 31.29 -24.88 13.19
N ILE A 505 30.52 -23.85 13.58
CA ILE A 505 30.71 -22.47 13.13
C ILE A 505 32.16 -22.04 13.41
N ASP A 506 32.62 -22.19 14.65
CA ASP A 506 33.97 -21.80 15.07
C ASP A 506 35.06 -22.51 14.25
N VAL A 507 34.95 -23.83 14.10
CA VAL A 507 35.92 -24.63 13.33
C VAL A 507 35.96 -24.22 11.86
N LEU A 508 34.81 -24.01 11.22
CA LEU A 508 34.77 -23.60 9.82
C LEU A 508 35.27 -22.17 9.64
N ALA A 509 34.89 -21.24 10.53
CA ALA A 509 35.32 -19.85 10.48
C ALA A 509 36.84 -19.73 10.62
N GLN A 510 37.43 -20.40 11.62
CA GLN A 510 38.88 -20.42 11.83
C GLN A 510 39.61 -21.01 10.61
N ARG A 511 39.17 -22.17 10.09
CA ARG A 511 39.82 -22.79 8.92
C ARG A 511 39.72 -21.92 7.67
N THR A 512 38.59 -21.22 7.49
CA THR A 512 38.41 -20.27 6.39
C THR A 512 39.39 -19.11 6.50
N ASP A 513 39.63 -18.57 7.70
CA ASP A 513 40.65 -17.54 7.96
C ASP A 513 42.07 -18.03 7.65
N GLU A 514 42.43 -19.24 8.11
CA GLU A 514 43.77 -19.82 7.96
C GLU A 514 44.22 -19.97 6.49
N VAL A 515 43.27 -20.09 5.56
CA VAL A 515 43.53 -20.17 4.10
C VAL A 515 43.30 -18.86 3.36
N ASN A 516 43.10 -17.74 4.06
CA ASN A 516 42.73 -16.44 3.52
C ASN A 516 41.46 -16.50 2.65
N GLY A 517 40.44 -17.20 3.15
CA GLY A 517 39.11 -17.31 2.55
C GLY A 517 38.19 -16.13 2.85
N ALA A 518 36.89 -16.33 2.66
CA ALA A 518 35.84 -15.38 3.03
C ALA A 518 34.74 -16.09 3.82
N CYS A 519 34.33 -15.51 4.94
CA CYS A 519 33.20 -15.98 5.75
C CYS A 519 31.98 -15.12 5.45
N ILE A 520 30.89 -15.72 4.97
CA ILE A 520 29.66 -15.02 4.63
C ILE A 520 28.58 -15.48 5.60
N VAL A 521 28.12 -14.55 6.44
CA VAL A 521 27.08 -14.79 7.45
C VAL A 521 25.76 -14.23 6.94
N PHE A 522 24.71 -15.03 6.99
CA PHE A 522 23.34 -14.64 6.69
C PHE A 522 22.53 -14.60 7.98
N ALA A 523 21.72 -13.54 8.15
CA ALA A 523 20.83 -13.38 9.28
C ALA A 523 19.57 -12.60 8.86
N ASN A 524 18.46 -12.83 9.55
CA ASN A 524 17.18 -12.23 9.23
C ASN A 524 16.43 -11.69 10.45
N ALA A 525 15.30 -11.05 10.18
CA ALA A 525 14.27 -10.68 11.13
C ALA A 525 12.96 -10.55 10.37
N ASP A 526 11.94 -11.32 10.76
CA ASP A 526 10.66 -11.40 10.06
C ASP A 526 9.55 -10.60 10.76
N ALA A 527 8.46 -10.38 10.03
CA ALA A 527 7.19 -9.84 10.53
C ALA A 527 6.06 -10.14 9.54
N GLY A 528 4.81 -9.93 9.94
CA GLY A 528 3.71 -10.15 9.02
C GLY A 528 2.39 -9.58 9.46
N GLU A 529 1.33 -10.16 8.92
CA GLU A 529 -0.03 -9.78 9.20
C GLU A 529 -0.51 -10.37 10.54
N GLY A 530 -1.26 -9.60 11.34
CA GLY A 530 -1.57 -9.90 12.74
C GLY A 530 -2.41 -11.15 13.04
N TYR A 531 -2.89 -11.87 12.00
CA TYR A 531 -3.59 -13.15 12.20
C TYR A 531 -2.64 -14.34 12.34
N ILE A 532 -1.35 -14.15 12.09
CA ILE A 532 -0.29 -15.15 12.26
C ILE A 532 0.61 -14.75 13.43
N ILE A 533 0.95 -15.73 14.27
CA ILE A 533 1.87 -15.54 15.39
C ILE A 533 3.08 -16.45 15.20
N VAL A 534 4.28 -15.87 15.13
CA VAL A 534 5.56 -16.60 15.02
C VAL A 534 6.44 -16.21 16.21
N ASP A 535 6.84 -17.18 17.02
CA ASP A 535 7.65 -16.98 18.24
C ASP A 535 7.16 -15.83 19.14
N GLY A 536 5.83 -15.70 19.27
CA GLY A 536 5.18 -14.67 20.07
C GLY A 536 5.04 -13.30 19.41
N ASN A 537 5.55 -13.10 18.19
CA ASN A 537 5.32 -11.89 17.38
C ASN A 537 3.95 -12.00 16.70
N GLN A 538 3.00 -11.14 17.07
CA GLN A 538 1.62 -11.16 16.55
C GLN A 538 1.50 -10.23 15.33
N GLY A 539 2.09 -10.65 14.21
CA GLY A 539 2.31 -9.80 13.05
C GLY A 539 3.42 -8.77 13.29
N ASP A 540 3.19 -7.84 14.23
CA ASP A 540 4.19 -6.87 14.67
C ASP A 540 5.38 -7.53 15.38
N ARG A 541 6.58 -6.95 15.20
CA ARG A 541 7.80 -7.42 15.87
C ARG A 541 7.81 -6.98 17.33
N ASN A 542 8.17 -7.89 18.23
CA ASN A 542 8.32 -7.59 19.66
C ASN A 542 9.61 -6.81 19.97
N ASN A 543 10.59 -6.85 19.08
CA ASN A 543 11.88 -6.16 19.20
C ASN A 543 12.45 -5.82 17.81
N LEU A 544 13.62 -5.18 17.78
CA LEU A 544 14.36 -4.87 16.55
C LEU A 544 15.67 -5.66 16.46
N THR A 545 15.78 -6.84 17.07
CA THR A 545 16.99 -7.69 16.97
C THR A 545 16.86 -8.69 15.83
N LEU A 546 17.95 -9.35 15.48
CA LEU A 546 17.94 -10.47 14.55
C LEU A 546 17.26 -11.69 15.19
N TRP A 547 16.69 -12.52 14.34
CA TRP A 547 16.03 -13.77 14.73
C TRP A 547 17.02 -14.94 14.67
N GLN A 548 16.60 -16.10 15.18
CA GLN A 548 17.33 -17.37 15.07
C GLN A 548 18.79 -17.32 15.60
N GLY A 549 19.07 -16.47 16.59
CA GLY A 549 20.42 -16.31 17.15
C GLY A 549 21.41 -15.59 16.22
N GLY A 550 20.93 -14.78 15.27
CA GLY A 550 21.75 -14.09 14.28
C GLY A 550 22.93 -13.31 14.86
N GLU A 551 22.76 -12.58 15.96
CA GLU A 551 23.86 -11.88 16.62
C GLU A 551 24.95 -12.83 17.12
N ALA A 552 24.57 -13.98 17.69
CA ALA A 552 25.51 -14.98 18.18
C ALA A 552 26.32 -15.59 17.02
N VAL A 553 25.67 -15.89 15.88
CA VAL A 553 26.38 -16.39 14.68
C VAL A 553 27.40 -15.35 14.20
N ILE A 554 27.00 -14.08 14.11
CA ILE A 554 27.89 -12.99 13.71
C ILE A 554 29.07 -12.87 14.67
N GLU A 555 28.84 -12.92 15.99
CA GLU A 555 29.89 -12.86 17.01
C GLU A 555 30.87 -14.03 16.87
N HIS A 556 30.38 -15.27 16.82
CA HIS A 556 31.19 -16.47 16.69
C HIS A 556 32.08 -16.42 15.43
N VAL A 557 31.50 -16.11 14.27
CA VAL A 557 32.27 -16.04 13.00
C VAL A 557 33.26 -14.88 13.01
N SER A 558 32.83 -13.68 13.39
CA SER A 558 33.69 -12.49 13.33
C SER A 558 34.82 -12.53 14.35
N SER A 559 34.70 -13.28 15.45
CA SER A 559 35.78 -13.49 16.41
C SER A 559 36.95 -14.33 15.85
N LEU A 560 36.70 -15.14 14.81
CA LEU A 560 37.66 -16.11 14.27
C LEU A 560 38.06 -15.85 12.81
N CYS A 561 37.24 -15.13 12.03
CA CYS A 561 37.45 -14.91 10.61
C CYS A 561 37.60 -13.43 10.24
N LYS A 562 38.81 -13.01 9.85
CA LYS A 562 39.17 -11.60 9.57
C LYS A 562 38.46 -10.99 8.37
N ASN A 563 37.90 -11.82 7.50
CA ASN A 563 37.12 -11.40 6.35
C ASN A 563 35.68 -11.92 6.48
N THR A 564 34.95 -11.37 7.44
CA THR A 564 33.54 -11.66 7.67
C THR A 564 32.65 -10.66 6.92
N ILE A 565 31.76 -11.17 6.07
CA ILE A 565 30.78 -10.43 5.29
C ILE A 565 29.40 -10.79 5.86
N VAL A 566 28.61 -9.80 6.28
CA VAL A 566 27.26 -10.03 6.82
C VAL A 566 26.21 -9.62 5.78
N VAL A 567 25.24 -10.48 5.52
CA VAL A 567 24.07 -10.21 4.67
C VAL A 567 22.80 -10.31 5.52
N LEU A 568 21.96 -9.29 5.44
CA LEU A 568 20.73 -9.16 6.23
C LEU A 568 19.49 -9.24 5.33
N HIS A 569 18.64 -10.26 5.52
CA HIS A 569 17.29 -10.31 4.94
C HIS A 569 16.26 -9.91 6.02
N THR A 570 15.86 -8.64 6.06
CA THR A 570 14.97 -8.14 7.12
C THR A 570 13.83 -7.31 6.55
N VAL A 571 12.66 -7.40 7.19
CA VAL A 571 11.45 -6.63 6.86
C VAL A 571 11.58 -5.12 7.11
N GLY A 572 12.62 -4.69 7.82
CA GLY A 572 12.87 -3.31 8.20
C GLY A 572 14.19 -3.19 8.95
N PRO A 573 14.44 -2.08 9.67
CA PRO A 573 15.69 -1.92 10.40
C PRO A 573 15.80 -2.93 11.55
N VAL A 574 17.04 -3.27 11.87
CA VAL A 574 17.45 -4.08 13.04
C VAL A 574 18.58 -3.35 13.76
N LEU A 575 18.76 -3.62 15.05
CA LEU A 575 19.82 -3.06 15.86
C LEU A 575 21.14 -3.79 15.57
N ILE A 576 22.12 -3.05 15.04
CA ILE A 576 23.43 -3.61 14.66
C ILE A 576 24.58 -2.99 15.44
N ASN A 577 24.27 -2.10 16.40
CA ASN A 577 25.24 -1.24 17.09
C ASN A 577 26.37 -2.02 17.78
N ASP A 578 26.08 -3.24 18.26
CA ASP A 578 27.03 -4.01 19.08
C ASP A 578 28.12 -4.71 18.25
N TRP A 579 27.92 -4.87 16.94
CA TRP A 579 28.83 -5.63 16.08
C TRP A 579 29.23 -4.91 14.80
N TYR A 580 28.48 -3.92 14.30
CA TYR A 580 28.74 -3.32 12.99
C TYR A 580 30.14 -2.70 12.84
N GLU A 581 30.79 -2.28 13.93
CA GLU A 581 32.15 -1.72 13.90
C GLU A 581 33.27 -2.76 13.98
N HIS A 582 32.95 -4.01 14.34
CA HIS A 582 33.92 -5.09 14.55
C HIS A 582 34.93 -5.14 13.39
N GLU A 583 36.22 -5.24 13.73
CA GLU A 583 37.31 -5.05 12.76
C GLU A 583 37.30 -6.13 11.67
N ASN A 584 36.97 -7.36 12.05
CA ASN A 584 36.89 -8.51 11.16
C ASN A 584 35.63 -8.53 10.28
N ILE A 585 34.64 -7.69 10.57
CA ILE A 585 33.47 -7.52 9.69
C ILE A 585 33.87 -6.54 8.58
N THR A 586 34.24 -7.08 7.43
CA THR A 586 34.77 -6.33 6.30
C THR A 586 33.66 -5.78 5.41
N ALA A 587 32.48 -6.40 5.36
CA ALA A 587 31.32 -5.84 4.67
C ALA A 587 30.00 -6.19 5.35
N ILE A 588 29.00 -5.33 5.16
CA ILE A 588 27.62 -5.52 5.61
C ILE A 588 26.71 -5.12 4.45
N LEU A 589 25.75 -5.99 4.11
CA LEU A 589 24.73 -5.75 3.10
C LEU A 589 23.36 -5.96 3.73
N TRP A 590 22.41 -5.08 3.40
CA TRP A 590 20.99 -5.33 3.62
C TRP A 590 20.36 -5.67 2.26
N ALA A 591 19.75 -6.85 2.15
CA ALA A 591 19.17 -7.40 0.92
C ALA A 591 17.62 -7.39 0.94
N GLY A 592 17.02 -6.94 2.05
CA GLY A 592 15.57 -6.83 2.21
C GLY A 592 14.85 -8.17 2.05
N VAL A 593 13.72 -8.17 1.33
CA VAL A 593 12.91 -9.36 1.01
C VAL A 593 12.91 -9.56 -0.51
N PRO A 594 13.89 -10.29 -1.07
CA PRO A 594 14.24 -10.24 -2.49
C PRO A 594 13.34 -11.07 -3.43
N GLY A 595 12.51 -11.98 -2.92
CA GLY A 595 11.68 -12.86 -3.75
C GLY A 595 12.43 -14.08 -4.29
N GLN A 596 11.92 -14.70 -5.36
CA GLN A 596 12.33 -16.05 -5.79
C GLN A 596 13.80 -16.20 -6.23
N GLU A 597 14.45 -15.09 -6.59
CA GLU A 597 15.83 -15.03 -7.10
C GLU A 597 16.86 -14.60 -6.04
N SER A 598 16.50 -14.66 -4.74
CA SER A 598 17.32 -14.25 -3.59
C SER A 598 18.82 -14.56 -3.74
N GLY A 599 19.16 -15.84 -3.85
CA GLY A 599 20.55 -16.30 -3.92
C GLY A 599 21.30 -15.83 -5.16
N ASN A 600 20.61 -15.78 -6.31
CA ASN A 600 21.23 -15.32 -7.55
C ASN A 600 21.52 -13.82 -7.52
N ALA A 601 20.59 -13.03 -6.98
CA ALA A 601 20.75 -11.59 -6.83
C ALA A 601 21.88 -11.22 -5.86
N ILE A 602 21.97 -11.88 -4.70
CA ILE A 602 23.05 -11.59 -3.75
C ILE A 602 24.43 -12.00 -4.30
N VAL A 603 24.52 -13.11 -5.05
CA VAL A 603 25.77 -13.51 -5.71
C VAL A 603 26.21 -12.49 -6.76
N ASP A 604 25.29 -11.89 -7.52
CA ASP A 604 25.63 -10.85 -8.48
C ASP A 604 26.30 -9.65 -7.82
N VAL A 605 25.81 -9.24 -6.65
CA VAL A 605 26.40 -8.17 -5.86
C VAL A 605 27.73 -8.62 -5.26
N LEU A 606 27.75 -9.74 -4.53
CA LEU A 606 28.94 -10.25 -3.84
C LEU A 606 30.15 -10.38 -4.77
N TYR A 607 29.96 -10.79 -6.02
CA TYR A 607 31.04 -10.98 -7.01
C TYR A 607 31.20 -9.80 -7.97
N GLY A 608 30.49 -8.69 -7.75
CA GLY A 608 30.63 -7.47 -8.56
C GLY A 608 30.14 -7.60 -10.00
N LYS A 609 29.27 -8.58 -10.30
CA LYS A 609 28.51 -8.64 -11.56
C LYS A 609 27.51 -7.48 -11.63
N VAL A 610 26.97 -7.12 -10.48
CA VAL A 610 26.21 -5.88 -10.25
C VAL A 610 26.97 -5.05 -9.22
N ASN A 611 27.25 -3.79 -9.55
CA ASN A 611 27.75 -2.82 -8.59
C ASN A 611 26.56 -2.34 -7.72
N PRO A 612 26.59 -2.53 -6.38
CA PRO A 612 25.47 -2.15 -5.55
C PRO A 612 25.23 -0.64 -5.63
N SER A 613 23.97 -0.29 -5.87
CA SER A 613 23.49 1.09 -5.98
C SER A 613 22.27 1.36 -5.09
N GLY A 614 21.78 0.32 -4.39
CA GLY A 614 20.67 0.45 -3.46
C GLY A 614 21.00 1.42 -2.32
N LYS A 615 19.98 2.12 -1.84
CA LYS A 615 20.05 3.05 -0.72
C LYS A 615 18.97 2.69 0.31
N LEU A 616 19.28 2.77 1.60
CA LEU A 616 18.32 2.45 2.65
C LEU A 616 17.04 3.30 2.51
N PRO A 617 15.85 2.69 2.42
CA PRO A 617 14.58 3.41 2.36
C PRO A 617 14.08 3.77 3.77
N PHE A 618 14.84 3.51 4.83
CA PHE A 618 14.56 3.83 6.22
C PHE A 618 15.87 4.14 6.96
N THR A 619 15.79 4.58 8.20
CA THR A 619 16.95 4.82 9.07
C THR A 619 17.30 3.57 9.89
N MET A 620 18.58 3.26 10.05
CA MET A 620 19.06 2.26 11.03
C MET A 620 19.57 2.96 12.28
N GLY A 621 18.73 3.00 13.32
CA GLY A 621 19.03 3.57 14.63
C GLY A 621 19.94 2.70 15.51
N LYS A 622 20.44 3.30 16.60
CA LYS A 622 21.26 2.60 17.61
C LYS A 622 20.42 1.81 18.61
N THR A 623 19.25 2.34 18.94
CA THR A 623 18.31 1.75 19.89
C THR A 623 16.88 1.91 19.38
N ARG A 624 15.95 1.16 19.96
CA ARG A 624 14.52 1.27 19.65
C ARG A 624 13.96 2.66 19.99
N GLU A 625 14.39 3.22 21.12
CA GLU A 625 13.97 4.53 21.63
C GLU A 625 14.32 5.65 20.65
N SER A 626 15.41 5.51 19.89
CA SER A 626 15.88 6.55 18.97
C SER A 626 14.92 6.87 17.83
N TYR A 627 13.97 5.97 17.52
CA TYR A 627 12.93 6.21 16.52
C TYR A 627 11.80 7.13 17.01
N GLY A 628 11.69 7.36 18.33
CA GLY A 628 10.71 8.28 18.92
C GLY A 628 9.27 7.76 18.98
N THR A 629 8.91 6.78 18.16
CA THR A 629 7.59 6.11 18.16
C THR A 629 7.71 4.68 18.65
N ASP A 630 6.59 4.11 19.10
CA ASP A 630 6.45 2.70 19.45
C ASP A 630 5.01 2.22 19.16
N LEU A 631 4.79 0.91 19.19
CA LEU A 631 3.48 0.29 19.02
C LEU A 631 2.71 0.23 20.34
N LEU A 632 1.39 0.17 20.21
CA LEU A 632 0.50 -0.16 21.31
C LEU A 632 0.29 -1.68 21.38
N TYR A 633 1.08 -2.36 22.21
CA TYR A 633 0.95 -3.80 22.47
C TYR A 633 -0.11 -4.14 23.51
N GLU A 634 -0.32 -3.23 24.46
CA GLU A 634 -1.20 -3.45 25.61
C GLU A 634 -2.40 -2.52 25.57
N TYR A 635 -3.44 -2.99 26.22
CA TYR A 635 -4.71 -2.31 26.20
C TYR A 635 -4.72 -1.02 27.04
N ASN A 636 -5.30 0.08 26.51
CA ASN A 636 -5.23 1.40 27.15
C ASN A 636 -6.56 2.18 27.32
N ASN A 637 -7.74 1.56 27.12
CA ASN A 637 -9.03 2.31 27.14
C ASN A 637 -10.22 1.67 27.91
N GLY A 638 -9.96 0.91 28.99
CA GLY A 638 -11.00 0.44 29.94
C GLY A 638 -12.23 -0.35 29.40
N GLY A 639 -12.09 -1.13 28.32
CA GLY A 639 -13.14 -1.88 27.61
C GLY A 639 -13.61 -1.26 26.27
N ALA A 640 -13.27 0.00 25.99
CA ALA A 640 -13.54 0.70 24.73
C ALA A 640 -12.45 0.45 23.64
N PRO A 641 -12.58 0.95 22.41
CA PRO A 641 -11.53 0.74 21.40
C PRO A 641 -10.17 1.29 21.88
N PRO A 642 -9.03 0.56 21.71
CA PRO A 642 -7.70 1.06 22.04
C PRO A 642 -7.39 2.37 21.29
N GLN A 643 -6.54 3.23 21.83
CA GLN A 643 -6.26 4.55 21.26
C GLN A 643 -4.76 4.75 21.04
N THR A 644 -4.35 5.07 19.82
CA THR A 644 -2.97 5.47 19.50
C THR A 644 -2.97 6.94 19.08
N GLN A 645 -2.24 7.80 19.78
CA GLN A 645 -2.11 9.22 19.43
C GLN A 645 -0.83 9.42 18.62
N PHE A 646 -0.92 10.03 17.44
CA PHE A 646 0.25 10.32 16.60
C PHE A 646 0.85 11.67 17.02
N GLU A 647 1.31 11.75 18.26
CA GLU A 647 1.81 12.99 18.88
C GLU A 647 3.17 13.42 18.33
N GLU A 648 3.88 12.54 17.66
CA GLU A 648 5.12 12.82 16.92
C GLU A 648 4.89 13.70 15.68
N GLY A 649 3.64 13.83 15.23
CA GLY A 649 3.31 14.57 14.01
C GLY A 649 4.03 14.03 12.78
N VAL A 650 4.69 14.91 12.02
CA VAL A 650 5.46 14.50 10.82
C VAL A 650 6.82 13.88 11.15
N PHE A 651 7.23 13.80 12.42
CA PHE A 651 8.57 13.41 12.84
C PHE A 651 8.68 11.89 13.07
N ILE A 652 8.62 11.13 11.98
CA ILE A 652 8.96 9.70 11.94
C ILE A 652 10.28 9.46 11.19
N ASP A 653 10.92 8.31 11.42
CA ASP A 653 12.18 7.90 10.79
C ASP A 653 13.22 9.04 10.80
N TYR A 654 13.89 9.33 9.68
CA TYR A 654 14.99 10.31 9.63
C TYR A 654 14.57 11.72 10.08
N ARG A 655 13.29 12.10 9.94
CA ARG A 655 12.78 13.38 10.46
C ARG A 655 12.86 13.40 11.99
N ALA A 656 12.54 12.28 12.65
CA ALA A 656 12.67 12.12 14.09
C ALA A 656 14.13 12.24 14.54
N PHE A 657 15.04 11.51 13.86
CA PHE A 657 16.48 11.52 14.17
C PHE A 657 17.10 12.91 14.00
N ASP A 658 16.71 13.64 12.95
CA ASP A 658 17.21 14.99 12.72
C ASP A 658 16.69 15.99 13.77
N ARG A 659 15.43 15.82 14.22
CA ARG A 659 14.82 16.67 15.25
C ARG A 659 15.42 16.42 16.63
N SER A 660 15.65 15.16 17.02
CA SER A 660 16.24 14.81 18.31
C SER A 660 17.75 15.07 18.36
N GLY A 661 18.39 15.24 17.21
CA GLY A 661 19.85 15.35 17.10
C GLY A 661 20.57 14.01 17.25
N GLU A 662 19.83 12.90 17.23
CA GLU A 662 20.40 11.56 17.30
C GLU A 662 21.21 11.23 16.03
N THR A 663 22.32 10.50 16.21
CA THR A 663 23.14 10.04 15.09
C THR A 663 22.82 8.58 14.77
N PRO A 664 22.21 8.28 13.60
CA PRO A 664 21.91 6.92 13.22
C PRO A 664 23.20 6.14 12.95
N VAL A 665 23.10 4.81 12.96
CA VAL A 665 24.19 3.94 12.48
C VAL A 665 24.35 4.12 10.97
N TYR A 666 23.23 4.02 10.24
CA TYR A 666 23.14 4.38 8.82
C TYR A 666 21.87 5.20 8.61
N GLU A 667 22.02 6.36 8.00
CA GLU A 667 20.93 7.30 7.74
C GLU A 667 20.02 6.87 6.58
N PHE A 668 18.78 7.36 6.55
CA PHE A 668 17.92 7.27 5.38
C PHE A 668 18.62 7.74 4.09
N GLY A 669 18.47 6.98 3.02
CA GLY A 669 19.11 7.23 1.73
C GLY A 669 20.59 6.85 1.67
N TYR A 670 21.17 6.23 2.71
CA TYR A 670 22.56 5.77 2.70
C TYR A 670 22.74 4.45 1.93
N GLY A 671 23.84 4.35 1.18
CA GLY A 671 24.31 3.11 0.56
C GLY A 671 25.60 3.34 -0.20
N LEU A 672 26.58 2.44 -0.01
CA LEU A 672 27.86 2.46 -0.70
C LEU A 672 27.76 1.85 -2.10
N SER A 673 28.82 2.07 -2.88
CA SER A 673 29.05 1.48 -4.20
C SER A 673 30.48 0.94 -4.27
N TYR A 674 30.79 0.09 -5.26
CA TYR A 674 32.17 -0.27 -5.60
C TYR A 674 32.94 0.85 -6.31
N THR A 675 32.26 1.96 -6.62
CA THR A 675 32.90 3.20 -7.09
C THR A 675 32.56 4.38 -6.17
N ASN A 676 33.14 5.54 -6.45
CA ASN A 676 32.91 6.77 -5.70
C ASN A 676 32.30 7.85 -6.59
N PHE A 677 31.44 8.69 -6.01
CA PHE A 677 30.82 9.81 -6.72
C PHE A 677 31.10 11.14 -6.00
N SER A 678 31.21 12.21 -6.79
CA SER A 678 31.32 13.58 -6.28
C SER A 678 30.22 14.46 -6.87
N TYR A 679 29.76 15.43 -6.07
CA TYR A 679 28.67 16.35 -6.40
C TYR A 679 29.22 17.77 -6.53
N SER A 680 28.89 18.47 -7.61
CA SER A 680 29.29 19.86 -7.86
C SER A 680 28.21 20.66 -8.59
N ASP A 681 28.45 21.97 -8.75
CA ASP A 681 27.71 22.84 -9.67
C ASP A 681 26.18 22.89 -9.45
N ILE A 682 25.75 23.00 -8.19
CA ILE A 682 24.32 23.22 -7.90
C ILE A 682 23.86 24.55 -8.50
N SER A 683 22.74 24.51 -9.22
CA SER A 683 22.09 25.67 -9.80
C SER A 683 20.58 25.60 -9.58
N VAL A 684 19.97 26.75 -9.33
CA VAL A 684 18.51 26.89 -9.15
C VAL A 684 18.00 27.87 -10.19
N SER A 685 17.08 27.41 -11.02
CA SER A 685 16.36 28.22 -12.00
C SER A 685 14.93 28.42 -11.53
N VAL A 686 14.46 29.67 -11.49
CA VAL A 686 13.07 29.99 -11.14
C VAL A 686 12.21 29.94 -12.39
N ASN A 687 11.09 29.23 -12.33
CA ASN A 687 10.07 29.29 -13.38
C ASN A 687 9.20 30.53 -13.17
N THR A 688 9.55 31.63 -13.86
CA THR A 688 8.79 32.89 -13.80
C THR A 688 7.46 32.84 -14.56
N ALA A 689 7.20 31.76 -15.31
CA ALA A 689 5.94 31.55 -16.02
C ALA A 689 4.91 30.77 -15.20
N ALA A 690 5.28 30.25 -14.02
CA ALA A 690 4.36 29.55 -13.14
C ALA A 690 3.19 30.48 -12.73
N PRO A 691 1.93 30.06 -12.91
CA PRO A 691 0.78 30.85 -12.47
C PRO A 691 0.77 31.12 -10.96
N ALA A 692 0.06 32.16 -10.53
CA ALA A 692 -0.24 32.30 -9.10
C ALA A 692 -1.19 31.18 -8.66
N TYR A 693 -1.00 30.66 -7.44
CA TYR A 693 -1.91 29.66 -6.88
C TYR A 693 -3.32 30.23 -6.75
N LYS A 694 -4.32 29.44 -7.15
CA LYS A 694 -5.73 29.81 -7.07
C LYS A 694 -6.47 28.69 -6.34
N PRO A 695 -6.95 28.94 -5.12
CA PRO A 695 -7.88 28.04 -4.46
C PRO A 695 -9.05 27.71 -5.37
N ASN A 696 -9.44 26.43 -5.41
CA ASN A 696 -10.59 26.01 -6.17
C ASN A 696 -11.88 26.58 -5.54
N SER A 697 -12.88 26.87 -6.37
CA SER A 697 -14.12 27.49 -5.93
C SER A 697 -15.26 27.18 -6.89
N GLY A 698 -16.50 27.40 -6.44
CA GLY A 698 -17.70 27.06 -7.21
C GLY A 698 -18.37 25.80 -6.66
N PHE A 699 -19.14 25.13 -7.51
CA PHE A 699 -19.96 23.99 -7.12
C PHE A 699 -19.82 22.84 -8.10
N THR A 700 -19.98 21.62 -7.62
CA THR A 700 -20.22 20.44 -8.45
C THR A 700 -21.57 20.56 -9.17
N ASP A 701 -21.78 19.78 -10.22
CA ASP A 701 -23.13 19.52 -10.72
C ASP A 701 -23.96 18.73 -9.70
N ALA A 702 -25.28 18.79 -9.77
CA ALA A 702 -26.17 17.97 -8.94
C ALA A 702 -25.93 16.47 -9.16
N ALA A 703 -26.18 15.65 -8.14
CA ALA A 703 -25.95 14.21 -8.21
C ALA A 703 -26.80 13.57 -9.32
N PRO A 704 -26.19 12.91 -10.31
CA PRO A 704 -26.92 12.26 -11.39
C PRO A 704 -27.52 10.93 -10.92
N ILE A 705 -28.61 10.51 -11.60
CA ILE A 705 -29.17 9.16 -11.50
C ILE A 705 -29.10 8.48 -12.86
N TYR A 706 -28.84 7.18 -12.88
CA TYR A 706 -28.64 6.39 -14.10
C TYR A 706 -29.67 5.26 -14.14
N GLY A 707 -30.63 5.36 -15.05
CA GLY A 707 -31.76 4.43 -15.14
C GLY A 707 -32.83 4.67 -14.06
N THR A 708 -33.79 3.75 -13.96
CA THR A 708 -34.92 3.82 -13.03
C THR A 708 -34.94 2.64 -12.08
N VAL A 709 -35.12 2.90 -10.80
CA VAL A 709 -35.38 1.86 -9.79
C VAL A 709 -36.88 1.63 -9.66
N SER A 710 -37.33 0.38 -9.82
CA SER A 710 -38.71 0.02 -9.48
C SER A 710 -38.91 0.12 -7.97
N ASN A 711 -40.01 0.73 -7.53
CA ASN A 711 -40.40 0.77 -6.12
C ASN A 711 -41.21 -0.46 -5.68
N ASN A 712 -41.46 -1.40 -6.59
CA ASN A 712 -42.17 -2.64 -6.28
C ASN A 712 -41.18 -3.66 -5.70
N SER A 713 -41.28 -3.95 -4.40
CA SER A 713 -40.39 -4.93 -3.76
C SER A 713 -40.50 -6.34 -4.34
N ALA A 714 -41.62 -6.67 -5.02
CA ALA A 714 -41.79 -7.96 -5.69
C ALA A 714 -40.79 -8.17 -6.85
N ASP A 715 -40.30 -7.10 -7.48
CA ASP A 715 -39.35 -7.18 -8.60
C ASP A 715 -37.95 -7.61 -8.15
N TYR A 716 -37.71 -7.66 -6.84
CA TYR A 716 -36.43 -7.98 -6.23
C TYR A 716 -36.50 -9.16 -5.26
N VAL A 717 -37.66 -9.82 -5.17
CA VAL A 717 -37.76 -11.11 -4.48
C VAL A 717 -36.91 -12.13 -5.23
N PHE A 718 -36.28 -13.03 -4.49
CA PHE A 718 -35.44 -14.08 -5.03
C PHE A 718 -36.16 -14.81 -6.20
N PRO A 719 -35.55 -14.86 -7.40
CA PRO A 719 -36.19 -15.49 -8.55
C PRO A 719 -36.39 -17.00 -8.35
N ASP A 720 -37.57 -17.52 -8.72
CA ASP A 720 -37.91 -18.95 -8.56
C ASP A 720 -37.05 -19.89 -9.43
N ASP A 721 -36.46 -19.36 -10.51
CA ASP A 721 -35.62 -20.08 -11.47
C ASP A 721 -34.12 -20.06 -11.11
N VAL A 722 -33.73 -19.30 -10.10
CA VAL A 722 -32.36 -19.26 -9.59
C VAL A 722 -32.24 -20.22 -8.40
N ARG A 723 -31.23 -21.09 -8.42
CA ARG A 723 -30.90 -21.92 -7.25
C ARG A 723 -30.11 -21.08 -6.24
N ARG A 724 -30.52 -21.12 -4.98
CA ARG A 724 -29.75 -20.55 -3.85
C ARG A 724 -28.58 -21.47 -3.51
N ILE A 725 -27.37 -20.93 -3.58
CA ILE A 725 -26.18 -21.57 -3.03
C ILE A 725 -26.04 -21.15 -1.57
N GLU A 726 -25.75 -22.11 -0.68
CA GLU A 726 -25.54 -21.80 0.74
C GLU A 726 -24.30 -20.91 0.92
N TYR A 727 -24.28 -20.03 1.93
CA TYR A 727 -23.22 -19.03 2.20
C TYR A 727 -23.08 -17.90 1.18
N TYR A 728 -23.57 -18.09 -0.04
CA TYR A 728 -23.50 -17.07 -1.09
C TYR A 728 -24.35 -15.83 -0.75
N ILE A 729 -23.75 -14.65 -0.89
CA ILE A 729 -24.43 -13.38 -0.65
C ILE A 729 -25.12 -12.90 -1.93
N TYR A 730 -26.44 -12.70 -1.85
CA TYR A 730 -27.29 -12.28 -2.97
C TYR A 730 -27.88 -10.88 -2.76
N PRO A 731 -28.29 -10.18 -3.85
CA PRO A 731 -28.94 -8.88 -3.77
C PRO A 731 -30.46 -8.96 -3.51
N PHE A 732 -31.02 -10.17 -3.52
CA PHE A 732 -32.46 -10.41 -3.53
C PHE A 732 -33.09 -10.48 -2.14
N LEU A 733 -34.38 -10.12 -2.06
CA LEU A 733 -35.18 -10.23 -0.85
C LEU A 733 -35.76 -11.64 -0.68
N ASN A 734 -35.94 -12.06 0.56
CA ASN A 734 -36.65 -13.30 0.89
C ASN A 734 -38.16 -13.19 0.63
N SER A 735 -38.74 -12.00 0.77
CA SER A 735 -40.14 -11.69 0.52
C SER A 735 -40.33 -10.21 0.22
N THR A 736 -41.54 -9.80 -0.16
CA THR A 736 -41.89 -8.39 -0.38
C THR A 736 -41.84 -7.54 0.90
N SER A 737 -41.79 -8.15 2.08
CA SER A 737 -41.62 -7.45 3.36
C SER A 737 -40.16 -7.05 3.55
N LEU A 738 -39.85 -5.76 3.37
CA LEU A 738 -38.50 -5.21 3.55
C LEU A 738 -37.93 -5.52 4.94
N ARG A 739 -38.74 -5.36 6.01
CA ARG A 739 -38.34 -5.63 7.39
C ARG A 739 -38.04 -7.10 7.66
N ALA A 740 -38.84 -8.01 7.10
CA ALA A 740 -38.59 -9.44 7.30
C ALA A 740 -37.38 -9.91 6.50
N SER A 741 -37.18 -9.32 5.31
CA SER A 741 -36.06 -9.65 4.42
C SER A 741 -34.72 -9.10 4.91
N SER A 742 -34.69 -7.98 5.65
CA SER A 742 -33.43 -7.43 6.19
C SER A 742 -32.83 -8.31 7.29
N GLY A 743 -33.67 -8.93 8.11
CA GLY A 743 -33.23 -9.62 9.33
C GLY A 743 -32.61 -8.70 10.38
N ASP A 744 -32.58 -7.39 10.14
CA ASP A 744 -31.94 -6.39 10.99
C ASP A 744 -32.84 -6.07 12.21
N PRO A 745 -32.38 -6.33 13.44
CA PRO A 745 -33.14 -6.00 14.65
C PRO A 745 -33.41 -4.49 14.80
N TYR A 746 -32.59 -3.64 14.17
CA TYR A 746 -32.69 -2.18 14.20
C TYR A 746 -33.46 -1.59 13.01
N TYR A 747 -34.06 -2.42 12.14
CA TYR A 747 -34.83 -1.94 10.99
C TYR A 747 -35.95 -0.99 11.42
N GLY A 748 -35.96 0.20 10.83
CA GLY A 748 -36.96 1.24 11.09
C GLY A 748 -36.82 1.89 12.48
N SER A 749 -35.69 1.71 13.15
CA SER A 749 -35.37 2.46 14.37
C SER A 749 -35.34 3.97 14.10
N ASN A 750 -35.72 4.75 15.11
CA ASN A 750 -35.73 6.21 15.02
C ASN A 750 -34.30 6.76 15.11
N TYR A 751 -33.56 6.69 14.02
CA TYR A 751 -32.20 7.19 13.87
C TYR A 751 -32.15 8.27 12.79
N SER A 752 -31.43 9.36 13.05
CA SER A 752 -31.18 10.42 12.07
C SER A 752 -29.73 10.37 11.62
N PHE A 753 -29.51 10.13 10.33
CA PHE A 753 -28.19 10.19 9.72
C PHE A 753 -27.64 11.63 9.74
N PRO A 754 -26.31 11.82 9.69
CA PRO A 754 -25.69 13.14 9.65
C PRO A 754 -26.32 14.05 8.58
N ALA A 755 -26.39 15.35 8.89
CA ALA A 755 -26.97 16.33 7.98
C ALA A 755 -26.25 16.31 6.62
N GLY A 756 -27.03 16.40 5.53
CA GLY A 756 -26.51 16.37 4.16
C GLY A 756 -26.16 14.98 3.61
N SER A 757 -26.24 13.92 4.42
CA SER A 757 -25.90 12.55 4.00
C SER A 757 -26.66 12.03 2.79
N SER A 758 -27.89 12.49 2.57
CA SER A 758 -28.74 12.17 1.41
C SER A 758 -28.89 13.31 0.39
N SER A 759 -28.11 14.38 0.52
CA SER A 759 -28.18 15.55 -0.37
C SER A 759 -27.70 15.22 -1.78
N SER A 760 -28.53 15.52 -2.78
CA SER A 760 -28.17 15.45 -4.21
C SER A 760 -27.94 16.83 -4.85
N ALA A 761 -28.01 17.91 -4.07
CA ALA A 761 -27.81 19.27 -4.56
C ALA A 761 -26.33 19.50 -4.98
N PRO A 762 -26.05 20.45 -5.88
CA PRO A 762 -24.69 20.95 -6.12
C PRO A 762 -23.93 21.21 -4.81
N GLN A 763 -22.69 20.70 -4.69
CA GLN A 763 -21.86 20.82 -3.49
C GLN A 763 -20.71 21.80 -3.72
N PRO A 764 -20.32 22.61 -2.72
CA PRO A 764 -19.19 23.51 -2.85
C PRO A 764 -17.89 22.73 -3.07
N LEU A 765 -17.03 23.22 -3.96
CA LEU A 765 -15.70 22.66 -4.16
C LEU A 765 -14.75 23.09 -3.03
N LEU A 766 -13.91 22.16 -2.54
CA LEU A 766 -12.90 22.47 -1.53
C LEU A 766 -11.75 23.30 -2.14
N PRO A 767 -11.14 24.24 -1.42
CA PRO A 767 -10.00 25.03 -1.90
C PRO A 767 -8.85 24.20 -2.49
N ALA A 768 -8.44 23.16 -1.78
CA ALA A 768 -7.40 22.22 -2.19
C ALA A 768 -7.84 21.20 -3.25
N SER A 769 -9.12 21.19 -3.66
CA SER A 769 -9.63 20.16 -4.56
C SER A 769 -9.16 20.32 -6.01
N GLY A 770 -9.05 19.19 -6.70
CA GLY A 770 -8.88 19.12 -8.13
C GLY A 770 -9.18 17.73 -8.67
N ALA A 771 -9.15 17.58 -10.00
CA ALA A 771 -9.60 16.35 -10.66
C ALA A 771 -8.76 15.09 -10.37
N SER A 772 -7.50 15.25 -9.96
CA SER A 772 -6.54 14.15 -9.89
C SER A 772 -5.37 14.49 -8.95
N GLY A 773 -5.52 14.11 -7.69
CA GLY A 773 -4.54 14.30 -6.61
C GLY A 773 -4.60 15.68 -5.95
N GLY A 774 -5.70 16.42 -6.06
CA GLY A 774 -5.82 17.79 -5.53
C GLY A 774 -5.69 18.88 -6.58
N ASN A 775 -5.66 20.14 -6.13
CA ASN A 775 -5.68 21.32 -6.99
C ASN A 775 -4.54 21.28 -8.02
N PRO A 776 -4.81 21.44 -9.33
CA PRO A 776 -3.79 21.34 -10.36
C PRO A 776 -2.63 22.33 -10.17
N GLY A 777 -2.88 23.49 -9.55
CA GLY A 777 -1.86 24.49 -9.23
C GLY A 777 -0.81 24.02 -8.22
N LEU A 778 -1.05 22.94 -7.47
CA LEU A 778 -0.05 22.29 -6.62
C LEU A 778 1.09 21.68 -7.43
N TYR A 779 0.80 21.26 -8.66
CA TYR A 779 1.74 20.56 -9.53
C TYR A 779 2.45 21.49 -10.53
N ASP A 780 2.22 22.81 -10.43
CA ASP A 780 3.00 23.80 -11.17
C ASP A 780 4.47 23.71 -10.75
N VAL A 781 5.37 23.51 -11.71
CA VAL A 781 6.82 23.55 -11.46
C VAL A 781 7.23 25.00 -11.18
N LEU A 782 7.72 25.26 -9.97
CA LEU A 782 8.19 26.58 -9.55
C LEU A 782 9.69 26.78 -9.74
N TYR A 783 10.47 25.70 -9.61
CA TYR A 783 11.92 25.73 -9.73
C TYR A 783 12.43 24.50 -10.47
N THR A 784 13.56 24.66 -11.16
CA THR A 784 14.37 23.55 -11.64
C THR A 784 15.72 23.62 -10.95
N VAL A 785 16.10 22.54 -10.28
CA VAL A 785 17.39 22.41 -9.59
C VAL A 785 18.25 21.44 -10.39
N THR A 786 19.49 21.83 -10.68
CA THR A 786 20.46 20.96 -11.35
C THR A 786 21.71 20.79 -10.51
N ALA A 787 22.34 19.62 -10.57
CA ALA A 787 23.67 19.37 -10.01
C ALA A 787 24.47 18.41 -10.89
N THR A 788 25.79 18.56 -10.92
CA THR A 788 26.69 17.63 -11.61
C THR A 788 27.08 16.49 -10.68
N VAL A 789 26.91 15.25 -11.13
CA VAL A 789 27.35 14.04 -10.44
C VAL A 789 28.45 13.39 -11.28
N THR A 790 29.62 13.16 -10.69
CA THR A 790 30.78 12.60 -11.39
C THR A 790 31.21 11.30 -10.75
N ASN A 791 31.40 10.24 -11.54
CA ASN A 791 32.04 9.02 -11.07
C ASN A 791 33.56 9.25 -11.01
N THR A 792 34.09 9.27 -9.79
CA THR A 792 35.51 9.53 -9.50
C THR A 792 36.30 8.26 -9.21
N GLY A 793 35.64 7.10 -9.18
CA GLY A 793 36.29 5.82 -8.99
C GLY A 793 36.70 5.15 -10.31
N ALA A 794 37.02 3.85 -10.21
CA ALA A 794 37.65 3.10 -11.29
C ALA A 794 36.70 2.15 -12.05
N VAL A 795 35.47 1.96 -11.55
CA VAL A 795 34.48 1.06 -12.15
C VAL A 795 33.18 1.81 -12.44
N GLU A 796 32.43 1.35 -13.44
CA GLU A 796 31.08 1.86 -13.70
C GLU A 796 30.17 1.57 -12.50
N GLY A 797 29.25 2.49 -12.22
CA GLY A 797 28.27 2.33 -11.16
C GLY A 797 27.08 3.25 -11.37
N GLU A 798 25.97 2.87 -10.77
CA GLU A 798 24.78 3.72 -10.68
C GLU A 798 24.83 4.54 -9.40
N GLU A 799 24.45 5.81 -9.48
CA GLU A 799 24.30 6.69 -8.33
C GLU A 799 22.84 7.13 -8.20
N VAL A 800 22.43 7.36 -6.96
CA VAL A 800 21.12 7.91 -6.60
C VAL A 800 21.32 9.30 -6.02
N PRO A 801 21.38 10.36 -6.85
CA PRO A 801 21.31 11.73 -6.36
C PRO A 801 19.96 11.98 -5.68
N GLN A 802 20.00 12.57 -4.50
CA GLN A 802 18.84 12.88 -3.67
C GLN A 802 18.77 14.39 -3.43
N LEU A 803 17.57 14.95 -3.55
CA LEU A 803 17.26 16.35 -3.30
C LEU A 803 16.33 16.47 -2.11
N TYR A 804 16.79 17.23 -1.12
CA TYR A 804 16.04 17.57 0.08
C TYR A 804 15.75 19.06 0.16
N ILE A 805 14.64 19.43 0.79
CA ILE A 805 14.28 20.82 1.06
C ILE A 805 14.12 21.03 2.57
N SER A 806 14.67 22.12 3.08
CA SER A 806 14.27 22.70 4.36
C SER A 806 13.20 23.75 4.10
N LEU A 807 11.99 23.55 4.64
CA LEU A 807 10.84 24.47 4.47
C LEU A 807 10.97 25.73 5.35
N GLY A 808 11.76 25.63 6.42
CA GLY A 808 12.32 26.75 7.19
C GLY A 808 11.50 27.21 8.41
N GLY A 809 10.28 26.69 8.59
CA GLY A 809 9.44 26.97 9.74
C GLY A 809 9.94 26.29 11.03
N PRO A 810 9.51 26.78 12.20
CA PRO A 810 9.98 26.28 13.50
C PRO A 810 9.52 24.85 13.84
N ASN A 811 8.46 24.38 13.18
CA ASN A 811 7.91 23.04 13.35
C ASN A 811 8.16 22.15 12.12
N ASP A 812 8.89 22.63 11.12
CA ASP A 812 9.22 21.84 9.93
C ASP A 812 10.40 20.90 10.25
N PRO A 813 10.47 19.71 9.62
CA PRO A 813 11.68 18.90 9.65
C PRO A 813 12.89 19.66 9.10
N ALA A 814 14.08 19.33 9.61
CA ALA A 814 15.33 19.96 9.18
C ALA A 814 15.49 19.88 7.65
N VAL A 815 15.22 18.70 7.10
CA VAL A 815 15.16 18.41 5.68
C VAL A 815 14.03 17.43 5.37
N VAL A 816 13.41 17.54 4.19
CA VAL A 816 12.46 16.56 3.66
C VAL A 816 12.82 16.18 2.23
N LEU A 817 12.76 14.89 1.88
CA LEU A 817 13.00 14.44 0.51
C LEU A 817 11.95 15.07 -0.41
N ARG A 818 12.37 15.44 -1.62
CA ARG A 818 11.46 15.96 -2.67
C ARG A 818 11.72 15.39 -4.05
N GLN A 819 12.96 15.14 -4.41
CA GLN A 819 13.30 14.53 -5.69
C GLN A 819 14.48 13.57 -5.54
N PHE A 820 14.52 12.57 -6.39
CA PHE A 820 15.65 11.67 -6.57
C PHE A 820 15.66 11.18 -8.02
N ASP A 821 16.77 10.62 -8.46
CA ASP A 821 16.86 9.92 -9.74
C ASP A 821 17.91 8.81 -9.63
N LYS A 822 18.01 7.94 -10.64
CA LYS A 822 19.03 6.89 -10.70
C LYS A 822 19.59 6.75 -12.10
N PHE A 823 20.91 6.77 -12.21
CA PHE A 823 21.56 6.59 -13.51
C PHE A 823 22.97 6.02 -13.41
N SER A 824 23.34 5.20 -14.39
CA SER A 824 24.72 4.70 -14.54
C SER A 824 25.68 5.79 -15.00
N ILE A 825 26.91 5.81 -14.47
CA ILE A 825 27.98 6.72 -14.85
C ILE A 825 29.28 5.94 -15.00
N ALA A 826 29.89 6.01 -16.19
CA ALA A 826 31.20 5.40 -16.45
C ALA A 826 32.33 6.10 -15.66
N PRO A 827 33.47 5.43 -15.38
CA PRO A 827 34.61 6.03 -14.68
C PRO A 827 35.08 7.35 -15.31
N GLY A 828 35.22 8.40 -14.50
CA GLY A 828 35.64 9.73 -14.93
C GLY A 828 34.59 10.53 -15.70
N ALA A 829 33.42 9.96 -15.98
CA ALA A 829 32.32 10.66 -16.64
C ALA A 829 31.44 11.40 -15.61
N SER A 830 30.67 12.37 -16.11
CA SER A 830 29.71 13.14 -15.33
C SER A 830 28.33 13.09 -15.96
N LYS A 831 27.28 13.18 -15.14
CA LYS A 831 25.89 13.40 -15.54
C LYS A 831 25.29 14.56 -14.76
N THR A 832 24.31 15.21 -15.37
CA THR A 832 23.54 16.28 -14.72
C THR A 832 22.26 15.70 -14.13
N PHE A 833 22.15 15.71 -12.81
CA PHE A 833 20.89 15.50 -12.12
C PHE A 833 20.01 16.75 -12.31
N THR A 834 18.76 16.57 -12.73
CA THR A 834 17.78 17.64 -12.92
C THR A 834 16.51 17.30 -12.16
N ALA A 835 16.06 18.21 -11.32
CA ALA A 835 14.91 18.02 -10.45
C ALA A 835 13.94 19.19 -10.60
N GLU A 836 12.69 18.88 -10.92
CA GLU A 836 11.60 19.86 -10.92
C GLU A 836 10.96 19.92 -9.53
N ILE A 837 10.85 21.14 -9.00
CA ILE A 837 10.25 21.41 -7.69
C ILE A 837 8.91 22.07 -7.91
N THR A 838 7.85 21.35 -7.57
CA THR A 838 6.47 21.80 -7.69
C THR A 838 6.10 22.77 -6.57
N ARG A 839 4.94 23.39 -6.68
CA ARG A 839 4.37 24.19 -5.59
C ARG A 839 4.13 23.32 -4.35
N ARG A 840 3.57 22.12 -4.52
CA ARG A 840 3.34 21.15 -3.43
C ARG A 840 4.62 20.88 -2.64
N ASP A 841 5.75 20.75 -3.34
CA ASP A 841 7.04 20.42 -2.73
C ASP A 841 7.57 21.50 -1.76
N VAL A 842 7.11 22.75 -1.90
CA VAL A 842 7.52 23.88 -1.05
C VAL A 842 6.38 24.44 -0.20
N SER A 843 5.24 23.76 -0.18
CA SER A 843 4.06 24.12 0.62
C SER A 843 4.02 23.39 1.95
N ASN A 844 3.27 23.98 2.89
CA ASN A 844 2.76 23.36 4.11
C ASN A 844 1.23 23.28 4.03
N TRP A 845 0.62 22.41 4.82
CA TRP A 845 -0.83 22.34 5.00
C TRP A 845 -1.30 23.34 6.08
N SER A 846 -2.42 24.04 5.85
CA SER A 846 -3.09 24.85 6.87
C SER A 846 -4.52 24.35 7.09
N PRO A 847 -4.83 23.80 8.28
CA PRO A 847 -6.19 23.42 8.65
C PRO A 847 -7.16 24.60 8.66
N GLU A 848 -6.68 25.82 8.90
CA GLU A 848 -7.50 27.04 8.90
C GLU A 848 -7.91 27.47 7.48
N LEU A 849 -7.02 27.28 6.51
CA LEU A 849 -7.30 27.56 5.09
C LEU A 849 -8.04 26.40 4.41
N ASP A 850 -7.95 25.19 4.98
CA ASP A 850 -8.32 23.93 4.33
C ASP A 850 -7.61 23.81 2.96
N ASP A 851 -6.34 24.25 2.94
CA ASP A 851 -5.54 24.39 1.73
C ASP A 851 -4.04 24.36 1.99
N TRP A 852 -3.29 24.08 0.93
CA TRP A 852 -1.84 24.18 0.88
C TRP A 852 -1.40 25.63 0.69
N TYR A 853 -0.36 26.04 1.40
CA TYR A 853 0.22 27.36 1.25
C TYR A 853 1.75 27.31 1.29
N VAL A 854 2.39 28.22 0.56
CA VAL A 854 3.85 28.39 0.62
C VAL A 854 4.15 29.37 1.76
N SER A 855 4.74 28.88 2.85
CA SER A 855 5.09 29.71 4.00
C SER A 855 6.13 30.80 3.66
N GLU A 856 6.21 31.86 4.46
CA GLU A 856 7.16 32.97 4.21
C GLU A 856 8.61 32.65 4.63
N TYR A 857 8.82 31.56 5.37
CA TYR A 857 10.15 31.15 5.83
C TYR A 857 11.09 30.87 4.66
N PRO A 858 12.38 31.26 4.73
CA PRO A 858 13.34 30.97 3.66
C PRO A 858 13.50 29.47 3.43
N LYS A 859 13.34 29.03 2.18
CA LYS A 859 13.57 27.63 1.79
C LYS A 859 15.00 27.41 1.31
N THR A 860 15.58 26.29 1.74
CA THR A 860 16.92 25.87 1.31
C THR A 860 16.82 24.50 0.67
N VAL A 861 17.37 24.36 -0.54
CA VAL A 861 17.51 23.06 -1.21
C VAL A 861 18.91 22.50 -0.96
N TYR A 862 18.97 21.18 -0.80
CA TYR A 862 20.18 20.41 -0.61
C TYR A 862 20.23 19.27 -1.63
N VAL A 863 21.42 18.98 -2.16
CA VAL A 863 21.64 17.84 -3.07
C VAL A 863 22.84 17.03 -2.59
N GLY A 864 22.68 15.70 -2.58
CA GLY A 864 23.72 14.79 -2.13
C GLY A 864 23.36 13.32 -2.33
N SER A 865 24.02 12.46 -1.57
CA SER A 865 23.95 10.99 -1.73
C SER A 865 23.19 10.26 -0.60
N SER A 866 22.77 10.99 0.43
CA SER A 866 21.95 10.51 1.56
C SER A 866 21.36 11.72 2.30
N SER A 867 20.43 11.48 3.24
CA SER A 867 19.84 12.55 4.08
C SER A 867 20.86 13.35 4.90
N ARG A 868 22.04 12.79 5.17
CA ARG A 868 23.12 13.45 5.94
C ARG A 868 24.38 13.78 5.14
N LYS A 869 24.52 13.26 3.92
CA LYS A 869 25.63 13.59 3.00
C LYS A 869 25.15 14.55 1.92
N LEU A 870 24.94 15.80 2.33
CA LEU A 870 24.36 16.89 1.53
C LEU A 870 25.41 18.00 1.25
N PRO A 871 26.43 17.74 0.41
CA PRO A 871 27.53 18.69 0.19
C PRO A 871 27.10 19.95 -0.57
N LEU A 872 26.02 19.88 -1.35
CA LEU A 872 25.52 21.02 -2.12
C LEU A 872 24.30 21.60 -1.44
N LYS A 873 24.24 22.94 -1.37
CA LYS A 873 23.06 23.67 -0.91
C LYS A 873 22.88 24.99 -1.64
N ALA A 874 21.64 25.40 -1.83
CA ALA A 874 21.27 26.68 -2.41
C ALA A 874 19.97 27.20 -1.79
N ALA A 875 19.82 28.53 -1.70
CA ALA A 875 18.54 29.12 -1.32
C ALA A 875 17.56 29.03 -2.50
N LEU A 876 16.30 28.71 -2.24
CA LEU A 876 15.23 28.87 -3.22
C LEU A 876 14.76 30.34 -3.19
N PRO A 877 14.87 31.09 -4.30
CA PRO A 877 14.45 32.48 -4.34
C PRO A 877 12.94 32.60 -4.08
N ALA A 878 12.50 33.67 -3.43
CA ALA A 878 11.07 33.96 -3.33
C ALA A 878 10.49 34.14 -4.74
N ASN A 879 9.60 33.24 -5.15
CA ASN A 879 8.89 33.34 -6.42
C ASN A 879 7.62 34.19 -6.23
N GLY A 880 7.46 35.28 -6.99
CA GLY A 880 6.29 36.16 -6.89
C GLY A 880 4.93 35.50 -7.16
N ALA A 881 4.93 34.24 -7.60
CA ALA A 881 3.75 33.40 -7.81
C ALA A 881 3.26 32.63 -6.56
N THR A 882 3.89 32.80 -5.39
CA THR A 882 3.66 31.93 -4.20
C THR A 882 2.63 32.43 -3.19
N SER A 883 2.13 33.67 -3.27
CA SER A 883 1.12 34.16 -2.32
C SER A 883 -0.29 34.13 -2.91
N PRO A 884 -1.32 33.73 -2.14
CA PRO A 884 -2.71 34.02 -2.47
C PRO A 884 -2.88 35.54 -2.45
N GLY A 885 -3.17 36.15 -3.60
CA GLY A 885 -3.44 37.58 -3.67
C GLY A 885 -4.71 37.91 -2.90
N THR A 886 -4.57 38.50 -1.71
CA THR A 886 -5.69 39.20 -1.06
C THR A 886 -5.96 40.49 -1.84
N GLY A 887 -7.19 40.65 -2.32
CA GLY A 887 -7.63 41.81 -3.06
C GLY A 887 -7.51 43.10 -2.24
N ASN A 888 -6.49 43.90 -2.58
CA ASN A 888 -6.30 45.35 -2.48
C ASN A 888 -7.17 46.19 -1.51
N GLY A 889 -6.53 46.87 -0.55
CA GLY A 889 -7.06 48.07 0.08
C GLY A 889 -6.37 48.53 1.37
N GLY A 890 -5.19 49.17 1.28
CA GLY A 890 -4.67 50.05 2.34
C GLY A 890 -3.27 49.73 2.84
N SER A 891 -2.34 50.68 2.68
CA SER A 891 -0.98 50.58 3.23
C SER A 891 -1.00 50.45 4.75
N GLY A 892 -0.51 49.33 5.27
CA GLY A 892 -0.18 49.15 6.67
C GLY A 892 0.93 48.11 6.79
N ASN A 893 2.10 48.53 7.25
CA ASN A 893 3.25 47.68 7.51
C ASN A 893 2.88 46.73 8.66
N GLY A 894 2.57 45.46 8.36
CA GLY A 894 2.15 44.47 9.35
C GLY A 894 2.82 43.12 9.07
N THR A 895 3.85 42.81 9.87
CA THR A 895 4.41 41.47 10.02
C THR A 895 3.33 40.53 10.56
N TYR A 896 3.06 39.42 9.86
CA TYR A 896 2.22 38.34 10.38
C TYR A 896 3.00 37.56 11.44
N THR A 897 2.93 38.01 12.69
CA THR A 897 3.27 37.17 13.85
C THR A 897 2.01 36.42 14.27
N VAL A 898 2.04 35.09 14.19
CA VAL A 898 1.05 34.20 14.82
C VAL A 898 1.01 34.51 16.33
N PRO A 899 -0.15 34.86 16.92
CA PRO A 899 -0.23 35.07 18.36
C PRO A 899 -0.17 33.73 19.10
N PRO A 900 0.35 33.70 20.35
CA PRO A 900 0.28 32.49 21.16
C PRO A 900 -1.18 32.15 21.50
N VAL A 901 -1.51 30.87 21.37
CA VAL A 901 -2.82 30.28 21.68
C VAL A 901 -3.23 30.63 23.11
N SER A 902 -4.30 31.41 23.27
CA SER A 902 -4.96 31.62 24.55
C SER A 902 -6.12 30.63 24.70
N VAL A 903 -6.02 29.80 25.74
CA VAL A 903 -7.03 28.83 26.13
C VAL A 903 -8.20 29.56 26.78
N SER A 904 -9.41 29.46 26.23
CA SER A 904 -10.63 29.85 26.94
C SER A 904 -11.55 28.65 27.12
N SER A 905 -11.69 28.22 28.37
CA SER A 905 -12.70 27.27 28.84
C SER A 905 -14.07 27.95 28.94
N SER A 906 -15.11 27.38 28.34
CA SER A 906 -16.49 27.71 28.72
C SER A 906 -17.41 26.48 28.64
N ALA A 907 -17.99 26.15 29.79
CA ALA A 907 -19.06 25.17 29.97
C ALA A 907 -20.44 25.82 29.68
N PRO A 908 -21.52 25.03 29.52
CA PRO A 908 -22.66 25.38 28.69
C PRO A 908 -23.75 26.21 29.40
N GLY A 909 -24.31 27.18 28.68
CA GLY A 909 -25.46 27.98 29.11
C GLY A 909 -26.62 27.87 28.12
N THR A 910 -27.78 27.44 28.63
CA THR A 910 -29.11 27.39 28.00
C THR A 910 -29.62 28.77 27.56
N ALA A 911 -30.30 28.88 26.41
CA ALA A 911 -31.49 29.76 26.22
C ALA A 911 -32.07 29.74 24.78
N THR A 912 -33.31 29.23 24.69
CA THR A 912 -34.52 29.79 24.01
C THR A 912 -34.50 30.31 22.55
N LEU A 913 -35.44 29.75 21.79
CA LEU A 913 -36.04 30.22 20.52
C LEU A 913 -36.59 31.66 20.57
N PRO A 914 -36.69 32.30 19.40
CA PRO A 914 -37.96 32.93 19.04
C PRO A 914 -38.44 32.66 17.61
N SER A 915 -39.75 32.85 17.47
CA SER A 915 -40.64 32.56 16.35
C SER A 915 -40.78 33.69 15.31
N SER A 916 -41.15 33.28 14.09
CA SER A 916 -42.03 33.93 13.10
C SER A 916 -41.64 35.27 12.46
N SER A 917 -41.64 35.34 11.13
CA SER A 917 -42.76 35.86 10.34
C SER A 917 -42.41 35.98 8.84
N ALA A 918 -43.44 35.79 8.00
CA ALA A 918 -43.38 35.78 6.55
C ALA A 918 -43.38 37.20 5.95
N SER A 919 -42.83 37.35 4.74
CA SER A 919 -43.44 38.24 3.73
C SER A 919 -43.06 37.84 2.30
N LYS A 920 -44.07 37.98 1.42
CA LYS A 920 -44.10 37.69 -0.02
C LYS A 920 -43.57 38.88 -0.83
N SER A 921 -43.07 38.60 -2.03
CA SER A 921 -43.27 39.33 -3.31
C SER A 921 -42.05 39.05 -4.21
N SER A 922 -42.09 38.99 -5.54
CA SER A 922 -43.14 39.10 -6.55
C SER A 922 -42.59 38.45 -7.82
N SER A 923 -43.45 37.75 -8.56
CA SER A 923 -43.19 37.28 -9.92
C SER A 923 -43.67 38.34 -10.91
N SER A 924 -42.89 38.56 -11.98
CA SER A 924 -43.42 39.09 -13.22
C SER A 924 -42.78 38.39 -14.42
N SER A 925 -43.68 38.00 -15.31
CA SER A 925 -43.55 37.17 -16.51
C SER A 925 -43.08 37.94 -17.74
N LYS A 926 -42.48 37.23 -18.71
CA LYS A 926 -42.75 37.19 -20.18
C LYS A 926 -41.49 36.69 -20.90
N SER A 927 -41.44 35.50 -21.51
CA SER A 927 -42.08 35.01 -22.75
C SER A 927 -41.57 35.63 -24.06
N SER A 928 -40.82 34.85 -24.85
CA SER A 928 -40.82 34.72 -26.33
C SER A 928 -39.47 34.09 -26.73
N SER A 929 -39.38 32.84 -27.20
CA SER A 929 -39.90 32.15 -28.40
C SER A 929 -39.03 32.34 -29.65
N HIS A 930 -38.63 31.18 -30.21
CA HIS A 930 -38.25 30.89 -31.60
C HIS A 930 -36.87 31.33 -32.08
N SER A 931 -36.16 30.64 -32.98
CA SER A 931 -36.17 29.27 -33.53
C SER A 931 -35.06 29.22 -34.60
N THR A 932 -34.37 28.08 -34.73
CA THR A 932 -33.82 27.49 -35.98
C THR A 932 -32.90 28.29 -36.90
N SER A 933 -31.70 27.76 -37.21
CA SER A 933 -31.48 26.87 -38.37
C SER A 933 -29.99 26.67 -38.74
N HIS A 934 -29.68 25.40 -39.07
CA HIS A 934 -28.75 24.81 -40.05
C HIS A 934 -27.39 25.47 -40.41
N SER A 935 -26.33 24.65 -40.43
CA SER A 935 -25.80 24.07 -41.70
C SER A 935 -24.68 23.03 -41.49
N THR A 936 -24.52 22.21 -42.52
CA THR A 936 -23.78 20.95 -42.72
C THR A 936 -22.36 21.10 -43.28
N SER A 937 -21.45 20.14 -43.00
CA SER A 937 -20.46 19.55 -43.95
C SER A 937 -19.81 18.30 -43.31
N LYS A 938 -20.00 17.07 -43.83
CA LYS A 938 -19.32 16.32 -44.91
C LYS A 938 -17.89 15.78 -44.62
N SER A 939 -17.86 14.47 -44.32
CA SER A 939 -17.02 13.37 -44.87
C SER A 939 -15.49 13.45 -44.95
N SER A 940 -14.83 12.43 -44.38
CA SER A 940 -13.90 11.55 -45.13
C SER A 940 -13.55 10.27 -44.34
N SER A 941 -13.84 9.13 -44.97
CA SER A 941 -13.42 7.78 -44.62
C SER A 941 -12.01 7.47 -45.15
N HIS A 942 -11.17 6.75 -44.41
CA HIS A 942 -10.05 5.98 -44.96
C HIS A 942 -9.97 4.60 -44.29
N SER A 943 -10.12 3.59 -45.13
CA SER A 943 -9.87 2.17 -44.90
C SER A 943 -8.53 1.80 -45.55
N SER A 944 -7.72 0.99 -44.89
CA SER A 944 -6.62 0.28 -45.55
C SER A 944 -6.53 -1.15 -45.04
N SER A 945 -6.90 -2.06 -45.93
CA SER A 945 -6.69 -3.50 -45.91
C SER A 945 -5.22 -3.85 -46.14
N TYR A 946 -4.70 -4.86 -45.43
CA TYR A 946 -3.60 -5.69 -45.91
C TYR A 946 -3.96 -7.17 -45.72
N SER A 947 -3.94 -7.89 -46.83
CA SER A 947 -3.95 -9.35 -46.93
C SER A 947 -2.74 -9.71 -47.77
N THR A 948 -1.89 -10.60 -47.27
CA THR A 948 -1.19 -11.58 -48.11
C THR A 948 -0.81 -12.81 -47.28
N THR A 949 -1.39 -13.93 -47.71
CA THR A 949 -1.02 -15.33 -47.48
C THR A 949 0.47 -15.63 -47.62
N LYS A 950 0.98 -16.58 -46.82
CA LYS A 950 1.80 -17.69 -47.33
C LYS A 950 1.79 -18.90 -46.38
N THR A 951 1.32 -20.01 -46.93
CA THR A 951 1.39 -21.38 -46.42
C THR A 951 2.77 -21.98 -46.69
N HIS A 952 3.28 -22.77 -45.75
CA HIS A 952 4.02 -24.00 -46.07
C HIS A 952 3.82 -25.03 -44.95
N GLY A 953 3.43 -26.23 -45.39
CA GLY A 953 3.10 -27.39 -44.56
C GLY A 953 4.33 -28.22 -44.14
N PRO A 954 4.10 -29.47 -43.69
CA PRO A 954 4.75 -30.03 -42.50
C PRO A 954 5.79 -31.10 -42.81
N THR A 955 6.62 -31.44 -41.83
CA THR A 955 7.38 -32.70 -41.81
C THR A 955 7.07 -33.49 -40.54
N SER A 956 6.47 -34.66 -40.78
CA SER A 956 6.35 -35.83 -39.92
C SER A 956 7.69 -36.29 -39.34
N TRP A 957 7.69 -37.08 -38.26
CA TRP A 957 8.09 -38.50 -38.24
C TRP A 957 7.93 -39.13 -36.84
N THR A 958 7.02 -40.11 -36.77
CA THR A 958 7.07 -41.41 -36.06
C THR A 958 7.33 -41.53 -34.54
N THR A 959 6.25 -41.89 -33.84
CA THR A 959 6.04 -43.14 -33.06
C THR A 959 7.24 -43.89 -32.47
N TYR A 960 7.21 -44.10 -31.15
CA TYR A 960 7.60 -45.37 -30.53
C TYR A 960 6.62 -45.73 -29.40
N THR A 961 6.18 -46.98 -29.40
CA THR A 961 5.19 -47.59 -28.49
C THR A 961 5.91 -48.31 -27.34
N MET A 962 5.47 -48.05 -26.09
CA MET A 962 5.21 -48.94 -24.91
C MET A 962 6.06 -50.22 -24.72
N PRO A 963 6.39 -50.67 -23.47
CA PRO A 963 5.36 -50.96 -22.45
C PRO A 963 5.72 -50.90 -20.93
N THR A 964 4.66 -50.82 -20.09
CA THR A 964 4.44 -51.42 -18.73
C THR A 964 5.50 -51.17 -17.63
N GLY A 965 5.22 -50.75 -16.39
CA GLY A 965 4.01 -50.63 -15.57
C GLY A 965 4.45 -50.88 -14.12
N TYR A 966 3.95 -50.15 -13.12
CA TYR A 966 3.97 -50.58 -11.70
C TYR A 966 2.98 -49.74 -10.86
N HIS A 967 2.19 -50.44 -10.05
CA HIS A 967 1.27 -49.96 -9.02
C HIS A 967 2.01 -49.66 -7.70
N SER A 968 1.57 -48.63 -6.96
CA SER A 968 1.37 -48.60 -5.49
C SER A 968 0.97 -47.18 -5.05
N THR A 969 -0.25 -46.90 -4.60
CA THR A 969 -0.70 -46.84 -3.18
C THR A 969 0.23 -46.07 -2.23
N SER A 970 -0.07 -44.79 -2.02
CA SER A 970 -0.20 -44.12 -0.70
C SER A 970 -0.68 -42.70 -0.91
#